data_AF-A0A7V0XEK1-F1
#
_entry.id   AF-A0A7V0XEK1-F1
#
_cell.length_a   1.000
_cell.length_b   1.000
_cell.length_c   1.000
_cell.angle_alpha   90.00
_cell.angle_beta   90.00
_cell.angle_gamma   90.00
#
_symmetry.space_group_name_H-M   'P 1'
#
loop_
_entity.id
_entity.type
_entity.pdbx_description
1 polymer ?
#
loop_
_entity_poly.entity_id
_entity_poly.type
_entity_poly.pdbx_seq_one_letter_code
_entity_poly.pdbx_strand_id
1 'polypeptide(L)'
;TLWCEIAYWLHNHRVPKELVAVDDLRNQPNAKQMDSIFPEGPVLILLDEPVKYLAMLGEREKNSVYKFLDTFVSAIRNRPQTVLVITDPGNQPAYELASAELQKWLTAAKSLSEILGRKDAIIDPIGRETASVIRRRLFEQVDDKKAPQPVSASYHEAYRRVAKEHPGRLPAEATTTAYAERIVECYPFHPRFIETLQDRLGGMGQFQRSRGVLRLLARVLRDLSERGVTPELITAADINWENPGIQAELLDRLSLSPFRAAVSADVVKHAGELDGDEADGVHRRVASALLLESLPSQSTGFSPEEMTLAVLKPEYAGHEPADALDALSNVAWYTHRTPTGNWRFRFEANVNRIIEERMNKIDPEDAAERVKIEVRKFLSGSIYQRPAFWPQGPRDVRDEPALQLVVCDSVERARRVIASADDSNPEAPQPRANRNGIFAVCPSSSQYEEAIQHVRRLMATERVEEELKDPDDKQALDQLKRIKPELAKRAKIQVHRAMNQLVLSGDRVFNLPEELLVPDEGRALGSVQGQAGLQRYLVEKKLLYRDEDRLDALLFTRLLSGATPAGGLPETYSSLAVKERLYSAPDLQLIPGDRFIKETILAAVQAGKVVVRTADGNAYDKAGCVSGAPGQRQRTPGRLDLARLVVNKDTLVAQATGKTTEEWLKVDKITGPHPPPPPPPPPAAESVAEDWETAVRLAGSKSLKRLRLTIKAPADYAGLVALLPQLG
;
A
#
# COMPACT_ATOMS: atom_id res chain seq x y z
N THR A 1 -17.79 24.49 -67.26
CA THR A 1 -18.82 24.44 -66.18
C THR A 1 -19.12 23.00 -65.79
N LEU A 2 -19.78 22.72 -64.65
CA LEU A 2 -20.08 21.34 -64.22
C LEU A 2 -20.92 20.58 -65.27
N TRP A 3 -21.90 21.23 -65.90
CA TRP A 3 -22.76 20.58 -66.90
C TRP A 3 -22.04 20.25 -68.21
N CYS A 4 -21.12 21.10 -68.67
CA CYS A 4 -20.28 20.78 -69.83
C CYS A 4 -19.28 19.67 -69.54
N GLU A 5 -18.73 19.61 -68.32
CA GLU A 5 -17.82 18.54 -67.90
C GLU A 5 -18.55 17.18 -67.86
N ILE A 6 -19.75 17.13 -67.27
CA ILE A 6 -20.57 15.92 -67.26
C ILE A 6 -20.90 15.48 -68.69
N ALA A 7 -21.34 16.40 -69.55
CA ALA A 7 -21.65 16.07 -70.94
C ALA A 7 -20.42 15.59 -71.72
N TYR A 8 -19.26 16.20 -71.47
CA TYR A 8 -17.98 15.79 -72.05
C TYR A 8 -17.67 14.32 -71.77
N TRP A 9 -17.81 13.88 -70.51
CA TRP A 9 -17.56 12.49 -70.12
C TRP A 9 -18.63 11.53 -70.65
N LEU A 10 -19.91 11.94 -70.62
CA LEU A 10 -21.00 11.09 -71.09
C LEU A 10 -21.02 10.89 -72.61
N HIS A 11 -20.47 11.82 -73.39
CA HIS A 11 -20.43 11.75 -74.85
C HIS A 11 -19.02 11.43 -75.40
N ASN A 12 -18.22 10.64 -74.67
CA ASN A 12 -16.88 10.22 -75.08
C ASN A 12 -15.96 11.41 -75.48
N HIS A 13 -15.75 12.33 -74.54
CA HIS A 13 -14.90 13.51 -74.68
C HIS A 13 -15.42 14.56 -75.68
N ARG A 14 -16.75 14.72 -75.79
CA ARG A 14 -17.39 15.71 -76.66
C ARG A 14 -18.49 16.47 -75.92
N VAL A 15 -18.59 17.77 -76.15
CA VAL A 15 -19.67 18.59 -75.60
C VAL A 15 -20.69 18.90 -76.70
N PRO A 16 -21.98 18.57 -76.51
CA PRO A 16 -23.06 18.98 -77.42
C PRO A 16 -23.02 20.49 -77.70
N LYS A 17 -23.21 20.89 -78.96
CA LYS A 17 -23.09 22.30 -79.41
C LYS A 17 -24.04 23.22 -78.65
N GLU A 18 -25.21 22.70 -78.28
CA GLU A 18 -26.25 23.39 -77.53
C GLU A 18 -25.80 23.77 -76.11
N LEU A 19 -24.87 22.99 -75.52
CA LEU A 19 -24.32 23.24 -74.19
C LEU A 19 -23.12 24.20 -74.21
N VAL A 20 -22.33 24.18 -75.29
CA VAL A 20 -21.20 25.12 -75.47
C VAL A 20 -21.69 26.58 -75.43
N ALA A 21 -22.89 26.84 -75.96
CA ALA A 21 -23.51 28.17 -75.93
C ALA A 21 -23.85 28.68 -74.52
N VAL A 22 -23.87 27.80 -73.52
CA VAL A 22 -24.20 28.10 -72.11
C VAL A 22 -23.08 27.65 -71.16
N ASP A 23 -21.85 27.48 -71.64
CA ASP A 23 -20.68 27.12 -70.81
C ASP A 23 -20.12 28.32 -70.02
N ASP A 24 -20.98 28.96 -69.24
CA ASP A 24 -20.63 30.04 -68.31
C ASP A 24 -21.42 29.83 -67.01
N LEU A 25 -20.76 29.92 -65.86
CA LEU A 25 -21.37 29.77 -64.54
C LEU A 25 -22.52 30.77 -64.27
N ARG A 26 -22.60 31.87 -65.02
CA ARG A 26 -23.68 32.86 -64.95
C ARG A 26 -24.91 32.48 -65.79
N ASN A 27 -24.77 31.49 -66.66
CA ASN A 27 -25.83 30.92 -67.50
C ASN A 27 -26.25 29.54 -66.96
N GLN A 28 -27.41 29.05 -67.39
CA GLN A 28 -27.95 27.74 -67.00
C GLN A 28 -28.53 27.04 -68.23
N PRO A 29 -28.33 25.73 -68.39
CA PRO A 29 -29.02 24.96 -69.43
C PRO A 29 -30.54 25.00 -69.21
N ASN A 30 -31.29 25.27 -70.28
CA ASN A 30 -32.74 25.07 -70.29
C ASN A 30 -33.09 23.57 -70.42
N ALA A 31 -34.38 23.21 -70.33
CA ALA A 31 -34.82 21.81 -70.37
C ALA A 31 -34.32 21.05 -71.62
N LYS A 32 -34.35 21.68 -72.81
CA LYS A 32 -33.86 21.06 -74.06
C LYS A 32 -32.35 20.85 -74.06
N GLN A 33 -31.59 21.78 -73.48
CA GLN A 33 -30.14 21.64 -73.30
C GLN A 33 -29.78 20.63 -72.21
N MET A 34 -30.65 20.45 -71.21
CA MET A 34 -30.48 19.43 -70.17
C MET A 34 -30.60 18.02 -70.76
N ASP A 35 -31.57 17.81 -71.65
CA ASP A 35 -31.75 16.51 -72.31
C ASP A 35 -30.55 16.14 -73.20
N SER A 36 -29.87 17.11 -73.81
CA SER A 36 -28.69 16.84 -74.64
C SER A 36 -27.45 16.40 -73.86
N ILE A 37 -27.43 16.54 -72.53
CA ILE A 37 -26.36 16.01 -71.67
C ILE A 37 -26.31 14.49 -71.71
N PHE A 38 -27.46 13.82 -71.87
CA PHE A 38 -27.55 12.38 -71.72
C PHE A 38 -27.42 11.64 -73.07
N PRO A 39 -26.55 10.63 -73.18
CA PRO A 39 -26.51 9.75 -74.34
C PRO A 39 -27.72 8.77 -74.33
N GLU A 40 -27.85 8.01 -75.41
CA GLU A 40 -28.78 6.88 -75.47
C GLU A 40 -28.24 5.70 -74.65
N GLY A 41 -29.13 5.01 -73.92
CA GLY A 41 -28.80 3.81 -73.14
C GLY A 41 -28.57 4.05 -71.63
N PRO A 42 -28.14 3.01 -70.89
CA PRO A 42 -27.92 3.07 -69.45
C PRO A 42 -26.74 3.97 -69.07
N VAL A 43 -26.90 4.77 -68.00
CA VAL A 43 -25.88 5.72 -67.56
C VAL A 43 -25.71 5.68 -66.03
N LEU A 44 -24.46 5.58 -65.56
CA LEU A 44 -24.10 5.76 -64.15
C LEU A 44 -23.24 7.02 -64.01
N ILE A 45 -23.67 7.94 -63.15
CA ILE A 45 -22.99 9.21 -62.91
C ILE A 45 -22.58 9.25 -61.45
N LEU A 46 -21.28 9.39 -61.21
CA LEU A 46 -20.71 9.48 -59.87
C LEU A 46 -20.15 10.90 -59.68
N LEU A 47 -20.74 11.67 -58.78
CA LEU A 47 -20.25 13.00 -58.40
C LEU A 47 -19.63 12.91 -57.01
N ASP A 48 -18.30 12.97 -56.96
CA ASP A 48 -17.57 12.90 -55.70
C ASP A 48 -17.40 14.29 -55.06
N GLU A 49 -17.99 14.47 -53.88
CA GLU A 49 -17.93 15.64 -53.01
C GLU A 49 -18.11 16.99 -53.74
N PRO A 50 -19.22 17.18 -54.50
CA PRO A 50 -19.44 18.42 -55.24
C PRO A 50 -19.51 19.66 -54.33
N VAL A 51 -19.71 19.48 -53.03
CA VAL A 51 -19.64 20.54 -52.00
C VAL A 51 -18.29 21.26 -52.01
N LYS A 52 -17.17 20.54 -52.26
CA LYS A 52 -15.84 21.16 -52.36
C LYS A 52 -15.77 22.14 -53.53
N TYR A 53 -16.32 21.76 -54.67
CA TYR A 53 -16.43 22.62 -55.84
C TYR A 53 -17.34 23.83 -55.57
N LEU A 54 -18.52 23.60 -54.98
CA LEU A 54 -19.46 24.66 -54.61
C LEU A 54 -18.85 25.68 -53.64
N ALA A 55 -18.03 25.25 -52.68
CA ALA A 55 -17.40 26.12 -51.70
C ALA A 55 -16.40 27.13 -52.32
N MET A 56 -15.83 26.81 -53.48
CA MET A 56 -14.90 27.67 -54.22
C MET A 56 -15.58 28.76 -55.05
N LEU A 57 -16.90 28.68 -55.25
CA LEU A 57 -17.65 29.58 -56.11
C LEU A 57 -18.16 30.83 -55.37
N GLY A 58 -18.48 31.90 -56.12
CA GLY A 58 -19.25 33.03 -55.62
C GLY A 58 -20.73 32.69 -55.44
N GLU A 59 -21.48 33.46 -54.65
CA GLU A 59 -22.90 33.17 -54.35
C GLU A 59 -23.79 33.09 -55.60
N ARG A 60 -23.50 33.91 -56.62
CA ARG A 60 -24.26 33.89 -57.88
C ARG A 60 -23.99 32.59 -58.66
N GLU A 61 -22.74 32.18 -58.76
CA GLU A 61 -22.30 30.97 -59.45
C GLU A 61 -22.78 29.71 -58.71
N LYS A 62 -22.72 29.68 -57.37
CA LYS A 62 -23.29 28.60 -56.54
C LYS A 62 -24.77 28.40 -56.81
N ASN A 63 -25.56 29.47 -56.78
CA ASN A 63 -26.99 29.42 -57.08
C ASN A 63 -27.28 28.89 -58.49
N SER A 64 -26.35 29.10 -59.43
CA SER A 64 -26.45 28.55 -60.78
C SER A 64 -26.25 27.05 -60.81
N VAL A 65 -25.21 26.56 -60.13
CA VAL A 65 -24.93 25.13 -60.00
C VAL A 65 -26.05 24.41 -59.23
N TYR A 66 -26.62 25.03 -58.19
CA TYR A 66 -27.78 24.48 -57.47
C TYR A 66 -29.00 24.29 -58.36
N LYS A 67 -29.34 25.29 -59.18
CA LYS A 67 -30.46 25.19 -60.14
C LYS A 67 -30.19 24.15 -61.23
N PHE A 68 -28.94 24.07 -61.70
CA PHE A 68 -28.51 23.01 -62.59
C PHE A 68 -28.73 21.63 -61.95
N LEU A 69 -28.21 21.38 -60.75
CA LEU A 69 -28.35 20.10 -60.05
C LEU A 69 -29.82 19.73 -59.80
N ASP A 70 -30.66 20.70 -59.42
CA ASP A 70 -32.09 20.47 -59.27
C ASP A 70 -32.75 20.01 -60.58
N THR A 71 -32.44 20.69 -61.68
CA THR A 71 -32.97 20.36 -63.01
C THR A 71 -32.40 19.04 -63.54
N PHE A 72 -31.12 18.77 -63.26
CA PHE A 72 -30.40 17.57 -63.65
C PHE A 72 -30.95 16.33 -62.95
N VAL A 73 -31.20 16.40 -61.64
CA VAL A 73 -31.88 15.34 -60.88
C VAL A 73 -33.29 15.09 -61.42
N SER A 74 -34.04 16.15 -61.75
CA SER A 74 -35.36 16.00 -62.38
C SER A 74 -35.30 15.30 -63.73
N ALA A 75 -34.32 15.64 -64.58
CA ALA A 75 -34.13 15.00 -65.87
C ALA A 75 -33.79 13.51 -65.72
N ILE A 76 -32.92 13.16 -64.77
CA ILE A 76 -32.53 11.78 -64.48
C ILE A 76 -33.72 10.95 -63.99
N ARG A 77 -34.60 11.50 -63.13
CA ARG A 77 -35.80 10.80 -62.65
C ARG A 77 -36.73 10.35 -63.78
N ASN A 78 -36.79 11.13 -64.85
CA ASN A 78 -37.66 10.85 -66.00
C ASN A 78 -37.00 9.94 -67.04
N ARG A 79 -35.76 9.48 -66.81
CA ARG A 79 -35.03 8.60 -67.72
C ARG A 79 -34.90 7.20 -67.12
N PRO A 80 -35.34 6.14 -67.82
CA PRO A 80 -35.07 4.78 -67.40
C PRO A 80 -33.57 4.49 -67.50
N GLN A 81 -33.06 3.66 -66.57
CA GLN A 81 -31.67 3.17 -66.57
C GLN A 81 -30.58 4.25 -66.36
N THR A 82 -30.92 5.41 -65.81
CA THR A 82 -29.94 6.43 -65.39
C THR A 82 -29.86 6.50 -63.86
N VAL A 83 -28.66 6.34 -63.31
CA VAL A 83 -28.40 6.44 -61.86
C VAL A 83 -27.42 7.58 -61.61
N LEU A 84 -27.78 8.45 -60.67
CA LEU A 84 -26.90 9.49 -60.13
C LEU A 84 -26.53 9.13 -58.69
N VAL A 85 -25.24 9.03 -58.41
CA VAL A 85 -24.70 8.91 -57.06
C VAL A 85 -23.93 10.19 -56.75
N ILE A 86 -24.34 10.88 -55.70
CA ILE A 86 -23.62 12.04 -55.17
C ILE A 86 -23.09 11.66 -53.81
N THR A 87 -21.80 11.84 -53.56
CA THR A 87 -21.25 11.64 -52.21
C THR A 87 -21.49 12.90 -51.37
N ASP A 88 -22.19 12.72 -50.26
CA ASP A 88 -22.32 13.73 -49.21
C ASP A 88 -21.19 13.52 -48.21
N PRO A 89 -20.31 14.51 -47.99
CA PRO A 89 -19.25 14.39 -46.99
C PRO A 89 -19.78 14.36 -45.54
N GLY A 90 -21.07 14.60 -45.32
CA GLY A 90 -21.73 14.50 -44.03
C GLY A 90 -21.13 15.44 -42.98
N ASN A 91 -21.08 14.99 -41.73
CA ASN A 91 -20.47 15.71 -40.61
C ASN A 91 -18.95 15.49 -40.50
N GLN A 92 -18.24 15.08 -41.56
CA GLN A 92 -16.78 14.94 -41.45
C GLN A 92 -16.16 16.30 -41.07
N PRO A 93 -15.51 16.41 -39.89
CA PRO A 93 -14.76 17.60 -39.57
C PRO A 93 -13.56 17.64 -40.51
N ALA A 94 -13.61 18.54 -41.49
CA ALA A 94 -12.43 18.92 -42.25
C ALA A 94 -11.50 19.69 -41.29
N TYR A 95 -10.73 18.95 -40.49
CA TYR A 95 -9.80 19.46 -39.48
C TYR A 95 -8.69 20.35 -40.06
N GLU A 96 -8.64 20.51 -41.39
CA GLU A 96 -7.61 21.24 -42.13
C GLU A 96 -8.14 22.55 -42.77
N LEU A 97 -9.44 22.87 -42.68
CA LEU A 97 -10.00 24.09 -43.27
C LEU A 97 -10.06 25.24 -42.25
N ALA A 98 -9.71 26.45 -42.68
CA ALA A 98 -9.89 27.66 -41.87
C ALA A 98 -11.39 27.88 -41.54
N SER A 99 -11.69 28.48 -40.39
CA SER A 99 -13.08 28.61 -39.88
C SER A 99 -14.06 29.24 -40.87
N ALA A 100 -13.61 30.21 -41.68
CA ALA A 100 -14.41 30.85 -42.72
C ALA A 100 -14.70 29.94 -43.93
N GLU A 101 -13.77 29.04 -44.29
CA GLU A 101 -13.93 28.08 -45.39
C GLU A 101 -14.81 26.91 -44.97
N LEU A 102 -14.67 26.46 -43.72
CA LEU A 102 -15.55 25.45 -43.12
C LEU A 102 -17.01 25.92 -43.11
N GLN A 103 -17.27 27.18 -42.78
CA GLN A 103 -18.64 27.74 -42.81
C GLN A 103 -19.22 27.80 -44.22
N LYS A 104 -18.42 28.20 -45.22
CA LYS A 104 -18.84 28.16 -46.65
C LYS A 104 -19.19 26.73 -47.09
N TRP A 105 -18.39 25.75 -46.65
CA TRP A 105 -18.57 24.35 -46.98
C TRP A 105 -19.81 23.74 -46.31
N LEU A 106 -20.03 23.99 -45.01
CA LEU A 106 -21.23 23.57 -44.28
C LEU A 106 -22.51 24.18 -44.86
N THR A 107 -22.45 25.46 -45.24
CA THR A 107 -23.59 26.14 -45.88
C THR A 107 -23.90 25.51 -47.23
N ALA A 108 -22.86 25.19 -48.02
CA ALA A 108 -23.03 24.54 -49.31
C ALA A 108 -23.57 23.10 -49.19
N ALA A 109 -23.10 22.34 -48.20
CA ALA A 109 -23.61 20.99 -47.90
C ALA A 109 -25.10 21.03 -47.52
N LYS A 110 -25.49 21.97 -46.63
CA LYS A 110 -26.88 22.13 -46.22
C LYS A 110 -27.80 22.50 -47.39
N SER A 111 -27.40 23.47 -48.22
CA SER A 111 -28.18 23.87 -49.39
C SER A 111 -28.29 22.76 -50.44
N LEU A 112 -27.20 22.01 -50.67
CA LEU A 112 -27.23 20.85 -51.56
C LEU A 112 -28.17 19.76 -51.02
N SER A 113 -28.09 19.46 -49.72
CA SER A 113 -28.96 18.49 -49.05
C SER A 113 -30.43 18.90 -49.12
N GLU A 114 -30.76 20.18 -48.92
CA GLU A 114 -32.13 20.71 -49.07
C GLU A 114 -32.68 20.58 -50.50
N ILE A 115 -31.83 20.69 -51.53
CA ILE A 115 -32.23 20.53 -52.93
C ILE A 115 -32.46 19.04 -53.26
N LEU A 116 -31.55 18.17 -52.80
CA LEU A 116 -31.63 16.73 -53.05
C LEU A 116 -32.74 16.07 -52.23
N GLY A 117 -32.98 16.51 -50.99
CA GLY A 117 -33.97 15.97 -50.05
C GLY A 117 -35.42 16.34 -50.34
N ARG A 118 -35.70 17.28 -51.25
CA ARG A 118 -37.06 17.63 -51.70
C ARG A 118 -37.69 16.57 -52.62
N LYS A 119 -36.94 15.54 -53.01
CA LYS A 119 -37.38 14.50 -53.94
C LYS A 119 -37.15 13.14 -53.25
N ASP A 120 -38.24 12.40 -53.00
CA ASP A 120 -38.37 11.21 -52.14
C ASP A 120 -37.54 9.96 -52.52
N ALA A 121 -36.29 10.09 -52.98
CA ALA A 121 -35.45 8.98 -53.41
C ALA A 121 -33.99 9.13 -52.96
N ILE A 122 -33.75 9.55 -51.71
CA ILE A 122 -32.44 9.36 -51.09
C ILE A 122 -32.37 7.89 -50.66
N ILE A 123 -31.71 7.07 -51.48
CA ILE A 123 -31.23 5.75 -51.08
C ILE A 123 -29.82 5.98 -50.57
N ASP A 124 -29.57 5.77 -49.27
CA ASP A 124 -28.22 5.51 -48.78
C ASP A 124 -27.91 4.04 -49.09
N PRO A 125 -27.14 3.74 -50.16
CA PRO A 125 -26.92 2.37 -50.58
C PRO A 125 -25.95 1.62 -49.67
N ILE A 126 -25.33 2.30 -48.69
CA ILE A 126 -24.25 1.79 -47.87
C ILE A 126 -24.70 1.61 -46.41
N GLY A 127 -25.55 2.50 -45.88
CA GLY A 127 -26.02 2.44 -44.49
C GLY A 127 -24.85 2.37 -43.49
N ARG A 128 -25.02 1.61 -42.39
CA ARG A 128 -23.86 1.13 -41.62
C ARG A 128 -23.11 0.17 -42.53
N GLU A 129 -21.86 0.47 -42.88
CA GLU A 129 -21.04 -0.39 -43.74
C GLU A 129 -21.24 -1.86 -43.37
N THR A 130 -21.89 -2.63 -44.23
CA THR A 130 -22.19 -4.02 -43.90
C THR A 130 -20.90 -4.82 -43.87
N ALA A 131 -20.79 -5.84 -43.01
CA ALA A 131 -19.63 -6.72 -42.95
C ALA A 131 -19.24 -7.32 -44.32
N SER A 132 -20.20 -7.43 -45.25
CA SER A 132 -19.99 -7.78 -46.65
C SER A 132 -19.09 -6.79 -47.43
N VAL A 133 -19.15 -5.49 -47.13
CA VAL A 133 -18.28 -4.46 -47.73
C VAL A 133 -16.86 -4.61 -47.21
N ILE A 134 -16.71 -4.81 -45.90
CA ILE A 134 -15.42 -5.06 -45.25
C ILE A 134 -14.79 -6.32 -45.86
N ARG A 135 -15.55 -7.42 -45.94
CA ARG A 135 -15.12 -8.68 -46.55
C ARG A 135 -14.64 -8.47 -47.98
N ARG A 136 -15.43 -7.81 -48.82
CA ARG A 136 -15.11 -7.59 -50.24
C ARG A 136 -13.89 -6.70 -50.47
N ARG A 137 -13.53 -5.85 -49.51
CA ARG A 137 -12.33 -4.99 -49.59
C ARG A 137 -11.07 -5.66 -49.06
N LEU A 138 -11.20 -6.54 -48.06
CA LEU A 138 -10.06 -7.16 -47.39
C LEU A 138 -9.66 -8.49 -48.00
N PHE A 139 -10.58 -9.20 -48.65
CA PHE A 139 -10.34 -10.52 -49.22
C PHE A 139 -10.59 -10.52 -50.73
N GLU A 140 -9.66 -11.11 -51.48
CA GLU A 140 -9.84 -11.33 -52.93
C GLU A 140 -10.96 -12.34 -53.20
N GLN A 141 -10.99 -13.42 -52.42
CA GLN A 141 -12.04 -14.44 -52.42
C GLN A 141 -12.25 -14.97 -51.01
N VAL A 142 -13.53 -15.22 -50.68
CA VAL A 142 -13.95 -15.98 -49.51
C VAL A 142 -14.84 -17.10 -50.04
N ASP A 143 -14.72 -18.32 -49.50
CA ASP A 143 -15.58 -19.43 -49.89
C ASP A 143 -17.01 -19.21 -49.35
N ASP A 144 -17.73 -18.31 -50.00
CA ASP A 144 -19.03 -17.77 -49.61
C ASP A 144 -20.14 -18.85 -49.56
N LYS A 145 -19.86 -20.07 -50.04
CA LYS A 145 -20.86 -21.15 -50.14
C LYS A 145 -20.59 -22.34 -49.21
N LYS A 146 -19.35 -22.62 -48.81
CA LYS A 146 -19.03 -23.83 -48.03
C LYS A 146 -18.56 -23.59 -46.61
N ALA A 147 -17.89 -22.47 -46.32
CA ALA A 147 -17.31 -22.21 -45.01
C ALA A 147 -18.24 -21.55 -43.96
N PRO A 148 -19.09 -20.55 -44.30
CA PRO A 148 -19.76 -19.75 -43.26
C PRO A 148 -20.88 -20.52 -42.55
N GLN A 149 -21.58 -21.42 -43.23
CA GLN A 149 -22.70 -22.18 -42.63
C GLN A 149 -22.24 -23.22 -41.61
N PRO A 150 -21.21 -24.05 -41.87
CA PRO A 150 -20.64 -24.93 -40.85
C PRO A 150 -20.09 -24.18 -39.63
N VAL A 151 -19.39 -23.05 -39.84
CA VAL A 151 -18.85 -22.24 -38.73
C VAL A 151 -19.97 -21.65 -37.89
N SER A 152 -21.00 -21.06 -38.53
CA SER A 152 -22.17 -20.55 -37.82
C SER A 152 -22.89 -21.65 -37.03
N ALA A 153 -23.09 -22.83 -37.62
CA ALA A 153 -23.70 -23.97 -36.94
C ALA A 153 -22.89 -24.44 -35.72
N SER A 154 -21.56 -24.53 -35.85
CA SER A 154 -20.64 -24.91 -34.78
C SER A 154 -20.72 -23.94 -33.60
N TYR A 155 -20.60 -22.64 -33.86
CA TYR A 155 -20.70 -21.60 -32.84
C TYR A 155 -22.10 -21.54 -32.20
N HIS A 156 -23.16 -21.69 -32.99
CA HIS A 156 -24.52 -21.68 -32.48
C HIS A 156 -24.82 -22.90 -31.58
N GLU A 157 -24.28 -24.07 -31.91
CA GLU A 157 -24.33 -25.24 -31.04
C GLU A 157 -23.54 -25.01 -29.75
N ALA A 158 -22.33 -24.47 -29.84
CA ALA A 158 -21.53 -24.11 -28.67
C ALA A 158 -22.26 -23.11 -27.76
N TYR A 159 -22.85 -22.05 -28.30
CA TYR A 159 -23.63 -21.08 -27.51
C TYR A 159 -24.83 -21.72 -26.82
N ARG A 160 -25.58 -22.59 -27.50
CA ARG A 160 -26.70 -23.31 -26.87
C ARG A 160 -26.24 -24.26 -25.79
N ARG A 161 -25.12 -24.96 -25.99
CA ARG A 161 -24.53 -25.85 -24.99
C ARG A 161 -24.10 -25.05 -23.76
N VAL A 162 -23.32 -23.98 -23.93
CA VAL A 162 -22.85 -23.14 -22.83
C VAL A 162 -24.01 -22.48 -22.09
N ALA A 163 -25.02 -21.96 -22.79
CA ALA A 163 -26.19 -21.37 -22.14
C ALA A 163 -27.00 -22.38 -21.32
N LYS A 164 -26.97 -23.67 -21.70
CA LYS A 164 -27.62 -24.77 -20.97
C LYS A 164 -26.80 -25.24 -19.76
N GLU A 165 -25.50 -25.44 -19.94
CA GLU A 165 -24.59 -25.97 -18.92
C GLU A 165 -24.18 -24.90 -17.89
N HIS A 166 -24.09 -23.64 -18.33
CA HIS A 166 -23.70 -22.49 -17.52
C HIS A 166 -24.68 -21.32 -17.71
N PRO A 167 -25.89 -21.40 -17.10
CA PRO A 167 -26.91 -20.37 -17.23
C PRO A 167 -26.40 -18.98 -16.81
N GLY A 168 -26.69 -17.97 -17.62
CA GLY A 168 -26.26 -16.59 -17.35
C GLY A 168 -24.81 -16.28 -17.68
N ARG A 169 -24.07 -17.14 -18.41
CA ARG A 169 -22.73 -16.83 -18.93
C ARG A 169 -22.72 -16.29 -20.36
N LEU A 170 -23.86 -16.24 -21.03
CA LEU A 170 -23.99 -15.69 -22.38
C LEU A 170 -25.21 -14.76 -22.46
N PRO A 171 -25.15 -13.70 -23.30
CA PRO A 171 -26.33 -12.90 -23.61
C PRO A 171 -27.41 -13.76 -24.26
N ALA A 172 -28.68 -13.51 -23.92
CA ALA A 172 -29.80 -14.31 -24.42
C ALA A 172 -29.87 -14.37 -25.95
N GLU A 173 -29.49 -13.27 -26.61
CA GLU A 173 -29.46 -13.15 -28.07
C GLU A 173 -28.50 -14.13 -28.75
N ALA A 174 -27.40 -14.54 -28.10
CA ALA A 174 -26.37 -15.40 -28.69
C ALA A 174 -26.90 -16.78 -29.09
N THR A 175 -27.96 -17.24 -28.41
CA THR A 175 -28.60 -18.55 -28.66
C THR A 175 -29.72 -18.50 -29.69
N THR A 176 -29.98 -17.34 -30.31
CA THR A 176 -31.06 -17.17 -31.29
C THR A 176 -30.60 -17.57 -32.70
N THR A 177 -31.54 -18.00 -33.54
CA THR A 177 -31.29 -18.26 -34.96
C THR A 177 -30.84 -16.99 -35.70
N ALA A 178 -31.41 -15.84 -35.31
CA ALA A 178 -31.02 -14.55 -35.86
C ALA A 178 -29.53 -14.25 -35.62
N TYR A 179 -28.98 -14.57 -34.45
CA TYR A 179 -27.55 -14.38 -34.19
C TYR A 179 -26.68 -15.33 -35.02
N ALA A 180 -27.13 -16.58 -35.24
CA ALA A 180 -26.45 -17.51 -36.14
C ALA A 180 -26.41 -16.99 -37.59
N GLU A 181 -27.52 -16.40 -38.07
CA GLU A 181 -27.57 -15.73 -39.39
C GLU A 181 -26.59 -14.55 -39.45
N ARG A 182 -26.46 -13.76 -38.38
CA ARG A 182 -25.47 -12.68 -38.30
C ARG A 182 -24.04 -13.19 -38.41
N ILE A 183 -23.71 -14.37 -37.87
CA ILE A 183 -22.37 -14.96 -38.05
C ILE A 183 -22.10 -15.21 -39.56
N VAL A 184 -23.09 -15.70 -40.30
CA VAL A 184 -22.97 -15.92 -41.76
C VAL A 184 -22.76 -14.59 -42.50
N GLU A 185 -23.48 -13.54 -42.10
CA GLU A 185 -23.35 -12.20 -42.68
C GLU A 185 -22.00 -11.55 -42.39
N CYS A 186 -21.46 -11.77 -41.17
CA CYS A 186 -20.20 -11.19 -40.71
C CYS A 186 -18.95 -11.99 -41.07
N TYR A 187 -19.09 -13.25 -41.49
CA TYR A 187 -17.97 -14.13 -41.82
C TYR A 187 -16.97 -13.46 -42.78
N PRO A 188 -15.65 -13.50 -42.49
CA PRO A 188 -14.96 -14.33 -41.49
C PRO A 188 -14.77 -13.67 -40.10
N PHE A 189 -15.52 -12.61 -39.77
CA PHE A 189 -15.43 -11.92 -38.49
C PHE A 189 -16.60 -12.27 -37.57
N HIS A 190 -16.34 -12.32 -36.27
CA HIS A 190 -17.39 -12.49 -35.27
C HIS A 190 -18.30 -11.25 -35.21
N PRO A 191 -19.64 -11.39 -35.15
CA PRO A 191 -20.56 -10.25 -35.14
C PRO A 191 -20.25 -9.23 -34.05
N ARG A 192 -19.94 -9.69 -32.84
CA ARG A 192 -19.54 -8.80 -31.73
C ARG A 192 -18.30 -7.97 -32.06
N PHE A 193 -17.31 -8.54 -32.74
CA PHE A 193 -16.10 -7.79 -33.08
C PHE A 193 -16.41 -6.67 -34.07
N ILE A 194 -17.22 -6.93 -35.08
CA ILE A 194 -17.66 -5.91 -36.04
C ILE A 194 -18.46 -4.79 -35.34
N GLU A 195 -19.36 -5.13 -34.42
CA GLU A 195 -20.08 -4.15 -33.61
C GLU A 195 -19.12 -3.24 -32.82
N THR A 196 -18.12 -3.81 -32.14
CA THR A 196 -17.12 -3.04 -31.39
C THR A 196 -16.39 -2.05 -32.29
N LEU A 197 -15.96 -2.51 -33.48
CA LEU A 197 -15.22 -1.68 -34.43
C LEU A 197 -16.08 -0.56 -35.03
N GLN A 198 -17.33 -0.85 -35.38
CA GLN A 198 -18.21 0.09 -36.10
C GLN A 198 -18.93 1.06 -35.16
N ASP A 199 -19.55 0.54 -34.11
CA ASP A 199 -20.42 1.32 -33.24
C ASP A 199 -19.64 2.00 -32.12
N ARG A 200 -18.65 1.29 -31.53
CA ARG A 200 -17.90 1.81 -30.38
C ARG A 200 -16.68 2.62 -30.82
N LEU A 201 -15.77 2.03 -31.59
CA LEU A 201 -14.58 2.73 -32.08
C LEU A 201 -14.90 3.72 -33.22
N GLY A 202 -15.82 3.38 -34.13
CA GLY A 202 -16.30 4.31 -35.17
C GLY A 202 -17.01 5.55 -34.62
N GLY A 203 -17.51 5.51 -33.38
CA GLY A 203 -18.01 6.69 -32.67
C GLY A 203 -16.93 7.73 -32.36
N MET A 204 -15.65 7.34 -32.33
CA MET A 204 -14.52 8.22 -32.04
C MET A 204 -14.13 9.00 -33.30
N GLY A 205 -14.27 10.33 -33.26
CA GLY A 205 -14.02 11.19 -34.44
C GLY A 205 -12.65 11.03 -35.09
N GLN A 206 -11.62 10.65 -34.31
CA GLN A 206 -10.26 10.41 -34.79
C GLN A 206 -10.10 9.08 -35.56
N PHE A 207 -11.00 8.10 -35.36
CA PHE A 207 -10.88 6.76 -35.93
C PHE A 207 -11.27 6.68 -37.42
N GLN A 208 -11.83 7.74 -38.02
CA GLN A 208 -12.25 7.74 -39.44
C GLN A 208 -13.12 6.52 -39.82
N ARG A 209 -14.14 6.21 -38.99
CA ARG A 209 -15.18 5.15 -39.14
C ARG A 209 -14.76 4.02 -40.10
N SER A 210 -15.18 4.12 -41.35
CA SER A 210 -14.92 3.17 -42.43
C SER A 210 -13.45 2.84 -42.69
N ARG A 211 -12.62 3.88 -42.86
CA ARG A 211 -11.21 3.75 -43.24
C ARG A 211 -10.35 3.25 -42.08
N GLY A 212 -10.69 3.63 -40.85
CA GLY A 212 -10.04 3.12 -39.65
C GLY A 212 -10.28 1.63 -39.45
N VAL A 213 -11.55 1.20 -39.54
CA VAL A 213 -11.92 -0.22 -39.42
C VAL A 213 -11.18 -1.07 -40.45
N LEU A 214 -11.21 -0.66 -41.73
CA LEU A 214 -10.52 -1.40 -42.80
C LEU A 214 -9.00 -1.48 -42.58
N ARG A 215 -8.38 -0.37 -42.18
CA ARG A 215 -6.93 -0.34 -41.93
C ARG A 215 -6.53 -1.21 -40.74
N LEU A 216 -7.30 -1.16 -39.64
CA LEU A 216 -7.08 -2.00 -38.48
C LEU A 216 -7.22 -3.49 -38.83
N LEU A 217 -8.33 -3.86 -39.46
CA LEU A 217 -8.58 -5.26 -39.85
C LEU A 217 -7.53 -5.77 -40.84
N ALA A 218 -7.08 -4.97 -41.80
CA ALA A 218 -5.98 -5.34 -42.69
C ALA A 218 -4.69 -5.64 -41.91
N ARG A 219 -4.39 -4.88 -40.84
CA ARG A 219 -3.24 -5.14 -39.97
C ARG A 219 -3.41 -6.42 -39.15
N VAL A 220 -4.60 -6.64 -38.58
CA VAL A 220 -4.91 -7.86 -37.81
C VAL A 220 -4.80 -9.10 -38.71
N LEU A 221 -5.37 -9.06 -39.92
CA LEU A 221 -5.27 -10.16 -40.88
C LEU A 221 -3.82 -10.45 -41.30
N ARG A 222 -3.04 -9.39 -41.54
CA ARG A 222 -1.62 -9.52 -41.85
C ARG A 222 -0.86 -10.16 -40.69
N ASP A 223 -1.09 -9.72 -39.46
CA ASP A 223 -0.46 -10.27 -38.27
C ASP A 223 -0.81 -11.75 -38.05
N LEU A 224 -2.09 -12.12 -38.21
CA LEU A 224 -2.54 -13.51 -38.15
C LEU A 224 -1.84 -14.37 -39.21
N SER A 225 -1.75 -13.87 -40.44
CA SER A 225 -1.06 -14.56 -41.54
C SER A 225 0.44 -14.71 -41.28
N GLU A 226 1.11 -13.69 -40.76
CA GLU A 226 2.55 -13.72 -40.44
C GLU A 226 2.85 -14.70 -39.29
N ARG A 227 1.93 -14.83 -38.32
CA ARG A 227 2.02 -15.82 -37.23
C ARG A 227 1.56 -17.23 -37.62
N GLY A 228 0.98 -17.41 -38.81
CA GLY A 228 0.40 -18.69 -39.24
C GLY A 228 -0.85 -19.11 -38.48
N VAL A 229 -1.56 -18.17 -37.85
CA VAL A 229 -2.78 -18.44 -37.09
C VAL A 229 -4.00 -18.33 -38.01
N THR A 230 -4.84 -19.36 -38.02
CA THR A 230 -6.01 -19.46 -38.91
C THR A 230 -7.27 -19.74 -38.08
N PRO A 231 -7.83 -18.72 -37.40
CA PRO A 231 -9.03 -18.92 -36.59
C PRO A 231 -10.24 -19.21 -37.50
N GLU A 232 -11.16 -20.06 -37.05
CA GLU A 232 -12.42 -20.32 -37.77
C GLU A 232 -13.26 -19.05 -37.91
N LEU A 233 -13.19 -18.18 -36.91
CA LEU A 233 -13.88 -16.91 -36.84
C LEU A 233 -12.99 -15.90 -36.11
N ILE A 234 -12.72 -14.76 -36.74
CA ILE A 234 -11.83 -13.73 -36.20
C ILE A 234 -12.59 -12.89 -35.16
N THR A 235 -12.09 -12.81 -33.95
CA THR A 235 -12.68 -12.07 -32.83
C THR A 235 -11.75 -10.98 -32.28
N ALA A 236 -12.26 -10.18 -31.33
CA ALA A 236 -11.45 -9.18 -30.63
C ALA A 236 -10.27 -9.80 -29.85
N ALA A 237 -10.39 -11.08 -29.46
CA ALA A 237 -9.33 -11.82 -28.77
C ALA A 237 -8.10 -12.10 -29.64
N ASP A 238 -8.28 -12.11 -30.97
CA ASP A 238 -7.21 -12.44 -31.91
C ASP A 238 -6.29 -11.25 -32.22
N ILE A 239 -6.60 -10.07 -31.67
CA ILE A 239 -5.75 -8.88 -31.77
C ILE A 239 -4.46 -9.12 -31.01
N ASN A 240 -3.34 -9.09 -31.74
CA ASN A 240 -2.01 -9.12 -31.16
C ASN A 240 -1.61 -7.72 -30.67
N TRP A 241 -1.75 -7.49 -29.36
CA TRP A 241 -1.37 -6.23 -28.74
C TRP A 241 0.14 -6.00 -28.68
N GLU A 242 1.00 -7.00 -28.93
CA GLU A 242 2.45 -6.80 -29.04
C GLU A 242 2.85 -6.16 -30.38
N ASN A 243 1.97 -6.22 -31.39
CA ASN A 243 2.27 -5.69 -32.72
C ASN A 243 2.30 -4.15 -32.70
N PRO A 244 3.45 -3.50 -32.98
CA PRO A 244 3.56 -2.04 -32.93
C PRO A 244 2.66 -1.33 -33.92
N GLY A 245 2.37 -1.95 -35.08
CA GLY A 245 1.49 -1.40 -36.10
C GLY A 245 0.02 -1.38 -35.67
N ILE A 246 -0.40 -2.37 -34.87
CA ILE A 246 -1.74 -2.41 -34.27
C ILE A 246 -1.84 -1.39 -33.15
N GLN A 247 -0.84 -1.32 -32.25
CA GLN A 247 -0.80 -0.30 -31.19
C GLN A 247 -0.79 1.12 -31.76
N ALA A 248 -0.08 1.37 -32.86
CA ALA A 248 -0.08 2.70 -33.49
C ALA A 248 -1.48 3.13 -33.97
N GLU A 249 -2.28 2.19 -34.50
CA GLU A 249 -3.65 2.48 -34.96
C GLU A 249 -4.64 2.62 -33.80
N LEU A 250 -4.52 1.78 -32.77
CA LEU A 250 -5.47 1.74 -31.64
C LEU A 250 -5.12 2.69 -30.49
N LEU A 251 -3.83 2.98 -30.28
CA LEU A 251 -3.36 3.80 -29.17
C LEU A 251 -2.92 5.18 -29.66
N ASP A 252 -1.90 5.26 -30.52
CA ASP A 252 -1.29 6.56 -30.86
C ASP A 252 -2.23 7.45 -31.67
N ARG A 253 -2.86 6.88 -32.69
CA ARG A 253 -3.80 7.62 -33.55
C ARG A 253 -5.05 8.11 -32.81
N LEU A 254 -5.41 7.45 -31.71
CA LEU A 254 -6.53 7.82 -30.86
C LEU A 254 -6.11 8.67 -29.65
N SER A 255 -4.83 9.06 -29.56
CA SER A 255 -4.27 9.76 -28.39
C SER A 255 -4.43 8.98 -27.07
N LEU A 256 -4.38 7.65 -27.15
CA LEU A 256 -4.53 6.68 -26.06
C LEU A 256 -3.20 5.97 -25.73
N SER A 257 -2.06 6.56 -26.08
CA SER A 257 -0.72 6.03 -25.74
C SER A 257 -0.52 5.66 -24.26
N PRO A 258 -1.17 6.29 -23.26
CA PRO A 258 -1.09 5.83 -21.86
C PRO A 258 -1.53 4.37 -21.63
N PHE A 259 -2.37 3.78 -22.49
CA PHE A 259 -2.76 2.37 -22.40
C PHE A 259 -1.62 1.40 -22.76
N ARG A 260 -0.48 1.87 -23.29
CA ARG A 260 0.70 1.02 -23.53
C ARG A 260 1.19 0.35 -22.26
N ALA A 261 1.09 1.03 -21.11
CA ALA A 261 1.44 0.44 -19.83
C ALA A 261 0.51 -0.73 -19.45
N ALA A 262 -0.79 -0.60 -19.74
CA ALA A 262 -1.76 -1.69 -19.56
C ALA A 262 -1.50 -2.87 -20.51
N VAL A 263 -1.12 -2.61 -21.77
CA VAL A 263 -0.71 -3.66 -22.71
C VAL A 263 0.48 -4.43 -22.15
N SER A 264 1.56 -3.73 -21.80
CA SER A 264 2.80 -4.35 -21.33
C SER A 264 2.60 -5.13 -20.04
N ALA A 265 1.96 -4.52 -19.04
CA ALA A 265 1.80 -5.13 -17.72
C ALA A 265 0.75 -6.23 -17.71
N ASP A 266 -0.44 -5.99 -18.26
CA ASP A 266 -1.58 -6.89 -18.02
C ASP A 266 -1.88 -7.82 -19.20
N VAL A 267 -1.80 -7.33 -20.44
CA VAL A 267 -2.11 -8.15 -21.62
C VAL A 267 -0.95 -9.06 -21.98
N VAL A 268 0.28 -8.55 -21.97
CA VAL A 268 1.47 -9.32 -22.34
C VAL A 268 1.97 -10.13 -21.16
N LYS A 269 2.24 -9.46 -20.03
CA LYS A 269 2.88 -10.08 -18.87
C LYS A 269 1.90 -10.84 -17.98
N HIS A 270 0.98 -10.21 -17.26
CA HIS A 270 0.13 -10.93 -16.29
C HIS A 270 -0.75 -12.01 -16.94
N ALA A 271 -1.42 -11.69 -18.05
CA ALA A 271 -2.20 -12.69 -18.77
C ALA A 271 -1.30 -13.81 -19.35
N GLY A 272 -0.10 -13.48 -19.84
CA GLY A 272 0.90 -14.46 -20.26
C GLY A 272 1.33 -15.40 -19.12
N GLU A 273 1.68 -14.85 -17.96
CA GLU A 273 2.06 -15.63 -16.77
C GLU A 273 0.93 -16.57 -16.33
N LEU A 274 -0.33 -16.12 -16.37
CA LEU A 274 -1.52 -16.95 -16.06
C LEU A 274 -1.74 -18.07 -17.08
N ASP A 275 -1.39 -17.84 -18.34
CA ASP A 275 -1.45 -18.81 -19.43
C ASP A 275 -0.20 -19.71 -19.52
N GLY A 276 0.78 -19.56 -18.62
CA GLY A 276 2.06 -20.27 -18.72
C GLY A 276 2.84 -19.93 -20.00
N ASP A 277 2.67 -18.70 -20.49
CA ASP A 277 3.20 -18.14 -21.74
C ASP A 277 2.71 -18.81 -23.04
N GLU A 278 1.60 -19.55 -22.98
CA GLU A 278 0.94 -20.06 -24.18
C GLU A 278 0.47 -18.91 -25.10
N ALA A 279 0.80 -18.99 -26.39
CA ALA A 279 0.56 -17.90 -27.35
C ALA A 279 -0.94 -17.60 -27.57
N ASP A 280 -1.81 -18.61 -27.44
CA ASP A 280 -3.27 -18.50 -27.63
C ASP A 280 -4.04 -18.84 -26.33
N GLY A 281 -3.42 -18.58 -25.19
CA GLY A 281 -4.01 -18.82 -23.89
C GLY A 281 -5.26 -17.96 -23.62
N VAL A 282 -6.16 -18.49 -22.80
CA VAL A 282 -7.48 -17.89 -22.56
C VAL A 282 -7.38 -16.53 -21.86
N HIS A 283 -6.40 -16.31 -20.99
CA HIS A 283 -6.24 -15.05 -20.29
C HIS A 283 -5.78 -13.94 -21.23
N ARG A 284 -4.83 -14.19 -22.14
CA ARG A 284 -4.41 -13.21 -23.16
C ARG A 284 -5.54 -12.86 -24.09
N ARG A 285 -6.33 -13.85 -24.50
CA ARG A 285 -7.54 -13.67 -25.32
C ARG A 285 -8.57 -12.76 -24.63
N VAL A 286 -8.84 -13.01 -23.35
CA VAL A 286 -9.74 -12.18 -22.52
C VAL A 286 -9.19 -10.77 -22.33
N ALA A 287 -7.90 -10.64 -21.98
CA ALA A 287 -7.25 -9.34 -21.80
C ALA A 287 -7.28 -8.50 -23.09
N SER A 288 -7.04 -9.15 -24.24
CA SER A 288 -7.06 -8.52 -25.56
C SER A 288 -8.45 -7.96 -25.91
N ALA A 289 -9.49 -8.78 -25.76
CA ALA A 289 -10.87 -8.35 -26.00
C ALA A 289 -11.31 -7.25 -25.02
N LEU A 290 -10.97 -7.38 -23.73
CA LEU A 290 -11.28 -6.39 -22.71
C LEU A 290 -10.63 -5.04 -23.01
N LEU A 291 -9.36 -5.03 -23.44
CA LEU A 291 -8.63 -3.81 -23.71
C LEU A 291 -9.24 -3.05 -24.89
N LEU A 292 -9.53 -3.74 -25.99
CA LEU A 292 -10.18 -3.14 -27.16
C LEU A 292 -11.48 -2.43 -26.78
N GLU A 293 -12.28 -3.09 -25.94
CA GLU A 293 -13.58 -2.62 -25.47
C GLU A 293 -13.50 -1.49 -24.45
N SER A 294 -12.32 -1.30 -23.87
CA SER A 294 -12.05 -0.26 -22.87
C SER A 294 -11.53 1.04 -23.49
N LEU A 295 -11.07 1.02 -24.75
CA LEU A 295 -10.55 2.22 -25.43
C LEU A 295 -11.57 3.37 -25.57
N PRO A 296 -12.85 3.12 -25.91
CA PRO A 296 -13.82 4.21 -26.05
C PRO A 296 -14.05 4.93 -24.72
N SER A 297 -14.00 6.26 -24.70
CA SER A 297 -14.14 7.06 -23.47
C SER A 297 -15.49 6.89 -22.76
N GLN A 298 -16.53 6.48 -23.47
CA GLN A 298 -17.88 6.18 -22.93
C GLN A 298 -18.08 4.68 -22.64
N SER A 299 -17.01 3.88 -22.58
CA SER A 299 -17.13 2.45 -22.33
C SER A 299 -17.78 2.17 -20.98
N THR A 300 -18.89 1.42 -21.02
CA THR A 300 -19.61 0.88 -19.85
C THR A 300 -18.88 -0.31 -19.20
N GLY A 301 -17.74 -0.70 -19.77
CA GLY A 301 -17.06 -1.96 -19.46
C GLY A 301 -17.80 -3.17 -20.04
N PHE A 302 -17.17 -4.33 -19.88
CA PHE A 302 -17.64 -5.64 -20.29
C PHE A 302 -18.21 -6.42 -19.12
N SER A 303 -19.43 -6.93 -19.30
CA SER A 303 -19.95 -7.93 -18.37
C SER A 303 -19.30 -9.30 -18.63
N PRO A 304 -19.30 -10.23 -17.66
CA PRO A 304 -18.79 -11.59 -17.88
C PRO A 304 -19.49 -12.31 -19.06
N GLU A 305 -20.77 -12.02 -19.29
CA GLU A 305 -21.54 -12.60 -20.39
C GLU A 305 -21.09 -12.06 -21.75
N GLU A 306 -20.92 -10.74 -21.86
CA GLU A 306 -20.38 -10.12 -23.07
C GLU A 306 -18.95 -10.57 -23.36
N MET A 307 -18.13 -10.75 -22.32
CA MET A 307 -16.78 -11.28 -22.44
C MET A 307 -16.78 -12.70 -23.01
N THR A 308 -17.63 -13.56 -22.45
CA THR A 308 -17.77 -14.94 -22.93
C THR A 308 -18.18 -14.94 -24.40
N LEU A 309 -19.18 -14.14 -24.80
CA LEU A 309 -19.59 -14.04 -26.20
C LEU A 309 -18.46 -13.55 -27.13
N ALA A 310 -17.58 -12.66 -26.67
CA ALA A 310 -16.51 -12.11 -27.50
C ALA A 310 -15.31 -13.07 -27.69
N VAL A 311 -15.10 -14.00 -26.76
CA VAL A 311 -13.87 -14.80 -26.67
C VAL A 311 -14.11 -16.30 -26.86
N LEU A 312 -15.33 -16.80 -26.59
CA LEU A 312 -15.66 -18.23 -26.64
C LEU A 312 -15.29 -18.84 -27.99
N LYS A 313 -14.64 -20.01 -27.92
CA LYS A 313 -14.46 -20.90 -29.06
C LYS A 313 -15.32 -22.16 -28.91
N PRO A 314 -15.72 -22.84 -30.00
CA PRO A 314 -16.56 -24.02 -29.92
C PRO A 314 -16.01 -25.15 -29.02
N GLU A 315 -14.67 -25.27 -28.94
CA GLU A 315 -13.95 -26.24 -28.13
C GLU A 315 -13.96 -25.95 -26.62
N TYR A 316 -14.31 -24.73 -26.18
CA TYR A 316 -14.33 -24.37 -24.75
C TYR A 316 -15.57 -24.92 -24.06
N ALA A 317 -15.46 -25.36 -22.81
CA ALA A 317 -16.60 -25.81 -22.02
C ALA A 317 -17.58 -24.66 -21.72
N GLY A 318 -17.11 -23.41 -21.65
CA GLY A 318 -17.90 -22.18 -21.55
C GLY A 318 -17.66 -21.36 -20.28
N HIS A 319 -16.98 -21.90 -19.28
CA HIS A 319 -16.65 -21.17 -18.04
C HIS A 319 -15.30 -20.44 -18.14
N GLU A 320 -14.41 -20.91 -19.02
CA GLU A 320 -13.02 -20.49 -19.12
C GLU A 320 -12.86 -18.98 -19.32
N PRO A 321 -13.62 -18.29 -20.22
CA PRO A 321 -13.43 -16.84 -20.40
C PRO A 321 -13.76 -16.03 -19.16
N ALA A 322 -14.76 -16.44 -18.39
CA ALA A 322 -15.18 -15.70 -17.22
C ALA A 322 -14.28 -15.98 -16.01
N ASP A 323 -13.85 -17.23 -15.85
CA ASP A 323 -12.89 -17.61 -14.81
C ASP A 323 -11.51 -16.98 -15.10
N ALA A 324 -11.12 -16.87 -16.37
CA ALA A 324 -9.93 -16.14 -16.80
C ALA A 324 -10.04 -14.63 -16.53
N LEU A 325 -11.22 -14.03 -16.73
CA LEU A 325 -11.46 -12.62 -16.36
C LEU A 325 -11.33 -12.41 -14.85
N ASP A 326 -11.87 -13.31 -14.04
CA ASP A 326 -11.76 -13.25 -12.58
C ASP A 326 -10.30 -13.40 -12.13
N ALA A 327 -9.56 -14.37 -12.68
CA ALA A 327 -8.14 -14.56 -12.42
C ALA A 327 -7.31 -13.33 -12.82
N LEU A 328 -7.55 -12.78 -14.02
CA LEU A 328 -6.89 -11.57 -14.50
C LEU A 328 -7.18 -10.39 -13.58
N SER A 329 -8.44 -10.20 -13.14
CA SER A 329 -8.83 -9.10 -12.23
C SER A 329 -8.13 -9.13 -10.86
N ASN A 330 -7.60 -10.29 -10.47
CA ASN A 330 -6.87 -10.47 -9.21
C ASN A 330 -5.41 -10.04 -9.28
N VAL A 331 -4.79 -10.10 -10.46
CA VAL A 331 -3.36 -9.79 -10.65
C VAL A 331 -3.12 -8.52 -11.44
N ALA A 332 -4.02 -8.18 -12.36
CA ALA A 332 -3.87 -7.06 -13.29
C ALA A 332 -3.87 -5.70 -12.58
N TRP A 333 -2.98 -4.81 -13.02
CA TRP A 333 -2.83 -3.48 -12.45
C TRP A 333 -3.87 -2.49 -12.98
N TYR A 334 -4.25 -2.61 -14.25
CA TYR A 334 -5.06 -1.66 -14.99
C TYR A 334 -6.50 -2.15 -15.21
N THR A 335 -6.85 -3.33 -14.72
CA THR A 335 -8.22 -3.85 -14.77
C THR A 335 -9.02 -3.35 -13.57
N HIS A 336 -10.12 -2.64 -13.84
CA HIS A 336 -10.97 -2.02 -12.82
C HIS A 336 -12.42 -2.44 -12.99
N ARG A 337 -13.12 -2.57 -11.86
CA ARG A 337 -14.57 -2.73 -11.84
C ARG A 337 -15.26 -1.37 -12.01
N THR A 338 -16.29 -1.33 -12.84
CA THR A 338 -17.15 -0.15 -13.02
C THR A 338 -18.23 -0.11 -11.94
N PRO A 339 -18.88 1.05 -11.71
CA PRO A 339 -20.02 1.14 -10.79
C PRO A 339 -21.20 0.23 -11.16
N THR A 340 -21.33 -0.13 -12.44
CA THR A 340 -22.36 -1.06 -12.94
C THR A 340 -21.99 -2.53 -12.70
N GLY A 341 -20.79 -2.82 -12.19
CA GLY A 341 -20.32 -4.17 -11.90
C GLY A 341 -19.51 -4.82 -13.02
N ASN A 342 -19.41 -4.17 -14.18
CA ASN A 342 -18.64 -4.62 -15.35
C ASN A 342 -17.13 -4.39 -15.18
N TRP A 343 -16.33 -4.98 -16.04
CA TRP A 343 -14.87 -4.85 -16.04
C TRP A 343 -14.38 -3.97 -17.18
N ARG A 344 -13.32 -3.20 -16.96
CA ARG A 344 -12.63 -2.46 -18.02
C ARG A 344 -11.18 -2.19 -17.67
N PHE A 345 -10.36 -2.02 -18.69
CA PHE A 345 -9.06 -1.38 -18.55
C PHE A 345 -9.21 0.13 -18.32
N ARG A 346 -8.32 0.70 -17.50
CA ARG A 346 -8.09 2.14 -17.39
C ARG A 346 -6.62 2.44 -17.65
N PHE A 347 -6.29 3.68 -17.95
CA PHE A 347 -4.89 4.08 -18.04
C PHE A 347 -4.26 4.29 -16.65
N GLU A 348 -5.06 4.48 -15.59
CA GLU A 348 -4.55 4.58 -14.23
C GLU A 348 -4.32 3.20 -13.60
N ALA A 349 -3.08 2.92 -13.20
CA ALA A 349 -2.74 1.70 -12.49
C ALA A 349 -3.34 1.68 -11.08
N ASN A 350 -3.82 0.51 -10.64
CA ASN A 350 -4.25 0.27 -9.28
C ASN A 350 -3.03 0.04 -8.39
N VAL A 351 -2.59 1.10 -7.70
CA VAL A 351 -1.42 1.06 -6.81
C VAL A 351 -1.53 -0.03 -5.74
N ASN A 352 -2.73 -0.37 -5.27
CA ASN A 352 -2.88 -1.47 -4.30
C ASN A 352 -2.51 -2.82 -4.89
N ARG A 353 -2.83 -3.08 -6.17
CA ARG A 353 -2.44 -4.32 -6.87
C ARG A 353 -0.94 -4.41 -7.04
N ILE A 354 -0.30 -3.31 -7.42
CA ILE A 354 1.16 -3.23 -7.53
C ILE A 354 1.81 -3.53 -6.16
N ILE A 355 1.31 -2.91 -5.08
CA ILE A 355 1.80 -3.16 -3.72
C ILE A 355 1.61 -4.64 -3.33
N GLU A 356 0.45 -5.24 -3.62
CA GLU A 356 0.17 -6.65 -3.31
C GLU A 356 1.11 -7.60 -4.05
N GLU A 357 1.35 -7.39 -5.34
CA GLU A 357 2.30 -8.19 -6.11
C GLU A 357 3.73 -8.06 -5.55
N ARG A 358 4.14 -6.84 -5.16
CA ARG A 358 5.47 -6.62 -4.56
C ARG A 358 5.57 -7.23 -3.17
N MET A 359 4.51 -7.16 -2.39
CA MET A 359 4.43 -7.75 -1.06
C MET A 359 4.65 -9.27 -1.12
N ASN A 360 4.05 -9.96 -2.11
CA ASN A 360 4.24 -11.39 -2.30
C ASN A 360 5.69 -11.79 -2.60
N LYS A 361 6.51 -10.87 -3.13
CA LYS A 361 7.93 -11.09 -3.44
C LYS A 361 8.88 -10.78 -2.28
N ILE A 362 8.38 -10.22 -1.17
CA ILE A 362 9.18 -9.93 0.03
C ILE A 362 9.15 -11.15 0.95
N ASP A 363 10.31 -11.58 1.43
CA ASP A 363 10.40 -12.67 2.41
C ASP A 363 9.75 -12.25 3.75
N PRO A 364 8.85 -13.06 4.34
CA PRO A 364 8.33 -12.81 5.69
C PRO A 364 9.42 -12.57 6.74
N GLU A 365 10.58 -13.19 6.61
CA GLU A 365 11.68 -13.08 7.58
C GLU A 365 12.36 -11.70 7.51
N ASP A 366 12.49 -11.12 6.32
CA ASP A 366 12.99 -9.75 6.14
C ASP A 366 12.04 -8.73 6.81
N ALA A 367 10.73 -8.96 6.68
CA ALA A 367 9.72 -8.15 7.35
C ALA A 367 9.75 -8.34 8.88
N ALA A 368 9.99 -9.57 9.36
CA ALA A 368 10.16 -9.84 10.79
C ALA A 368 11.40 -9.12 11.37
N GLU A 369 12.52 -9.08 10.65
CA GLU A 369 13.70 -8.29 11.06
C GLU A 369 13.39 -6.79 11.11
N ARG A 370 12.64 -6.28 10.14
CA ARG A 370 12.19 -4.89 10.15
C ARG A 370 11.29 -4.57 11.36
N VAL A 371 10.37 -5.49 11.73
CA VAL A 371 9.57 -5.40 12.96
C VAL A 371 10.49 -5.33 14.19
N LYS A 372 11.49 -6.21 14.29
CA LYS A 372 12.45 -6.24 15.41
C LYS A 372 13.20 -4.93 15.58
N ILE A 373 13.61 -4.30 14.48
CA ILE A 373 14.26 -2.98 14.46
C ILE A 373 13.32 -1.90 15.00
N GLU A 374 12.06 -1.88 14.56
CA GLU A 374 11.09 -0.87 14.99
C GLU A 374 10.68 -1.04 16.47
N VAL A 375 10.52 -2.27 16.96
CA VAL A 375 10.33 -2.54 18.40
C VAL A 375 11.51 -2.04 19.22
N ARG A 376 12.75 -2.24 18.73
CA ARG A 376 13.96 -1.75 19.40
C ARG A 376 13.96 -0.22 19.54
N LYS A 377 13.50 0.49 18.51
CA LYS A 377 13.33 1.95 18.56
C LYS A 377 12.25 2.33 19.57
N PHE A 378 11.12 1.64 19.56
CA PHE A 378 10.00 1.89 20.48
C PHE A 378 10.37 1.70 21.96
N LEU A 379 11.14 0.65 22.27
CA LEU A 379 11.61 0.32 23.62
C LEU A 379 12.99 0.90 23.93
N SER A 380 13.47 1.86 23.14
CA SER A 380 14.68 2.61 23.48
C SER A 380 14.40 3.59 24.63
N GLY A 381 15.39 3.79 25.51
CA GLY A 381 15.25 4.63 26.71
C GLY A 381 16.32 4.33 27.75
N SER A 382 16.33 5.12 28.82
CA SER A 382 17.30 5.06 29.92
C SER A 382 16.76 4.47 31.22
N ILE A 383 15.48 4.04 31.25
CA ILE A 383 14.85 3.50 32.47
C ILE A 383 15.48 2.17 32.85
N TYR A 384 15.61 1.26 31.87
CA TYR A 384 16.24 -0.03 32.07
C TYR A 384 17.68 0.01 31.54
N GLN A 385 18.64 -0.33 32.38
CA GLN A 385 20.05 -0.35 31.98
C GLN A 385 20.28 -1.53 31.03
N ARG A 386 20.63 -1.24 29.77
CA ARG A 386 20.94 -2.23 28.71
C ARG A 386 19.86 -3.32 28.53
N PRO A 387 18.68 -2.98 27.98
CA PRO A 387 17.68 -3.99 27.67
C PRO A 387 18.23 -5.04 26.70
N ALA A 388 17.94 -6.32 26.98
CA ALA A 388 18.36 -7.42 26.11
C ALA A 388 17.31 -7.62 25.00
N PHE A 389 17.70 -7.33 23.76
CA PHE A 389 16.83 -7.48 22.61
C PHE A 389 17.11 -8.79 21.87
N TRP A 390 16.05 -9.56 21.63
CA TRP A 390 16.04 -10.78 20.83
C TRP A 390 17.12 -11.80 21.23
N PRO A 391 17.25 -12.14 22.54
CA PRO A 391 18.17 -13.20 22.96
C PRO A 391 17.81 -14.49 22.22
N GLN A 392 18.81 -15.28 21.86
CA GLN A 392 18.64 -16.62 21.30
C GLN A 392 18.41 -17.64 22.42
N GLY A 393 18.98 -17.40 23.60
CA GLY A 393 18.75 -18.21 24.79
C GLY A 393 19.09 -17.53 26.11
N PRO A 394 18.89 -18.23 27.24
CA PRO A 394 19.21 -17.78 28.59
C PRO A 394 20.57 -17.10 28.78
N ARG A 395 21.62 -17.65 28.16
CA ARG A 395 23.02 -17.18 28.34
C ARG A 395 23.28 -15.79 27.76
N ASP A 396 22.43 -15.33 26.84
CA ASP A 396 22.54 -13.98 26.26
C ASP A 396 22.12 -12.89 27.24
N VAL A 397 21.45 -13.26 28.35
CA VAL A 397 20.99 -12.33 29.38
C VAL A 397 21.70 -12.63 30.69
N ARG A 398 22.50 -11.66 31.16
CA ARG A 398 23.27 -11.78 32.40
C ARG A 398 22.36 -11.91 33.62
N ASP A 399 22.70 -12.79 34.54
CA ASP A 399 22.00 -12.93 35.82
C ASP A 399 22.60 -11.97 36.86
N GLU A 400 22.05 -10.76 36.93
CA GLU A 400 22.54 -9.69 37.81
C GLU A 400 21.43 -9.25 38.80
N PRO A 401 21.77 -8.85 40.03
CA PRO A 401 20.80 -8.34 41.01
C PRO A 401 20.46 -6.87 40.71
N ALA A 402 19.89 -6.64 39.53
CA ALA A 402 19.45 -5.34 39.00
C ALA A 402 18.18 -5.55 38.16
N LEU A 403 17.37 -4.51 37.96
CA LEU A 403 16.16 -4.60 37.15
C LEU A 403 16.50 -4.60 35.64
N GLN A 404 16.16 -5.68 34.95
CA GLN A 404 16.48 -5.95 33.55
C GLN A 404 15.19 -6.17 32.74
N LEU A 405 15.11 -5.47 31.60
CA LEU A 405 14.09 -5.68 30.57
C LEU A 405 14.66 -6.60 29.48
N VAL A 406 13.93 -7.66 29.17
CA VAL A 406 14.21 -8.55 28.03
C VAL A 406 13.10 -8.42 26.98
N VAL A 407 13.45 -8.42 25.71
CA VAL A 407 12.50 -8.37 24.59
C VAL A 407 12.67 -9.64 23.75
N CYS A 408 11.66 -10.50 23.72
CA CYS A 408 11.68 -11.78 23.01
C CYS A 408 10.67 -11.78 21.84
N ASP A 409 10.87 -12.68 20.90
CA ASP A 409 9.98 -12.89 19.73
C ASP A 409 8.80 -13.82 20.02
N SER A 410 8.78 -14.46 21.20
CA SER A 410 7.77 -15.44 21.58
C SER A 410 7.67 -15.59 23.10
N VAL A 411 6.51 -16.04 23.56
CA VAL A 411 6.26 -16.35 24.98
C VAL A 411 7.10 -17.53 25.43
N GLU A 412 7.28 -18.54 24.59
CA GLU A 412 8.13 -19.71 24.87
C GLU A 412 9.58 -19.29 25.13
N ARG A 413 10.13 -18.41 24.29
CA ARG A 413 11.50 -17.92 24.47
C ARG A 413 11.62 -17.06 25.72
N ALA A 414 10.66 -16.17 25.96
CA ALA A 414 10.61 -15.37 27.18
C ALA A 414 10.61 -16.25 28.43
N ARG A 415 9.78 -17.30 28.47
CA ARG A 415 9.72 -18.25 29.58
C ARG A 415 11.07 -18.91 29.88
N ARG A 416 11.76 -19.41 28.84
CA ARG A 416 13.09 -20.02 28.99
C ARG A 416 14.10 -19.03 29.56
N VAL A 417 14.15 -17.83 28.96
CA VAL A 417 15.11 -16.79 29.36
C VAL A 417 14.85 -16.31 30.79
N ILE A 418 13.60 -16.18 31.21
CA ILE A 418 13.26 -15.75 32.57
C ILE A 418 13.50 -16.84 33.62
N ALA A 419 13.24 -18.10 33.29
CA ALA A 419 13.39 -19.22 34.23
C ALA A 419 14.85 -19.59 34.51
N SER A 420 15.69 -19.55 33.48
CA SER A 420 17.06 -20.12 33.53
C SER A 420 18.12 -19.08 33.20
N ALA A 421 19.31 -19.24 33.80
CA ALA A 421 20.51 -18.50 33.45
C ALA A 421 21.31 -19.23 32.36
N ASP A 422 21.28 -20.57 32.37
CA ASP A 422 21.91 -21.43 31.37
C ASP A 422 21.04 -22.69 31.18
N ASP A 423 20.64 -22.97 29.94
CA ASP A 423 19.88 -24.15 29.55
C ASP A 423 20.64 -25.05 28.56
N SER A 424 21.98 -24.91 28.47
CA SER A 424 22.83 -25.73 27.60
C SER A 424 22.66 -27.24 27.86
N ASN A 425 22.27 -27.62 29.08
CA ASN A 425 21.79 -28.96 29.42
C ASN A 425 20.27 -28.93 29.68
N PRO A 426 19.41 -29.35 28.72
CA PRO A 426 17.96 -29.30 28.88
C PRO A 426 17.41 -30.17 30.02
N GLU A 427 18.12 -31.22 30.41
CA GLU A 427 17.70 -32.10 31.53
C GLU A 427 17.99 -31.51 32.91
N ALA A 428 18.91 -30.54 32.97
CA ALA A 428 19.31 -29.86 34.21
C ALA A 428 19.62 -28.38 33.95
N PRO A 429 18.62 -27.56 33.57
CA PRO A 429 18.82 -26.15 33.34
C PRO A 429 19.19 -25.45 34.65
N GLN A 430 20.18 -24.55 34.60
CA GLN A 430 20.59 -23.74 35.72
C GLN A 430 19.56 -22.61 35.94
N PRO A 431 18.81 -22.61 37.06
CA PRO A 431 17.79 -21.59 37.31
C PRO A 431 18.43 -20.23 37.57
N ARG A 432 17.71 -19.15 37.26
CA ARG A 432 18.17 -17.79 37.63
C ARG A 432 18.18 -17.59 39.14
N ALA A 433 19.28 -17.02 39.64
CA ALA A 433 19.38 -16.56 41.01
C ALA A 433 18.55 -15.28 41.21
N ASN A 434 18.63 -14.31 40.29
CA ASN A 434 18.00 -13.00 40.45
C ASN A 434 16.61 -12.91 39.79
N ARG A 435 15.73 -13.85 40.13
CA ARG A 435 14.38 -13.98 39.54
C ARG A 435 13.45 -12.77 39.72
N ASN A 436 13.69 -11.93 40.73
CA ASN A 436 12.93 -10.69 40.96
C ASN A 436 13.59 -9.44 40.34
N GLY A 437 14.66 -9.64 39.57
CA GLY A 437 15.35 -8.59 38.83
C GLY A 437 15.07 -8.61 37.34
N ILE A 438 14.28 -9.55 36.82
CA ILE A 438 14.16 -9.75 35.38
C ILE A 438 12.71 -9.93 34.97
N PHE A 439 12.34 -9.31 33.85
CA PHE A 439 11.06 -9.52 33.19
C PHE A 439 11.23 -9.43 31.68
N ALA A 440 10.33 -10.06 30.94
CA ALA A 440 10.34 -10.06 29.49
C ALA A 440 9.06 -9.48 28.90
N VAL A 441 9.19 -8.81 27.76
CA VAL A 441 8.08 -8.42 26.90
C VAL A 441 8.22 -9.16 25.57
N CYS A 442 7.13 -9.72 25.07
CA CYS A 442 7.10 -10.49 23.83
C CYS A 442 5.74 -10.35 23.14
N PRO A 443 5.63 -10.75 21.87
CA PRO A 443 4.36 -10.72 21.19
C PRO A 443 3.57 -12.01 21.33
N SER A 444 2.25 -11.91 21.23
CA SER A 444 1.40 -13.07 20.94
C SER A 444 1.49 -13.44 19.46
N SER A 445 1.42 -14.73 19.11
CA SER A 445 1.66 -15.22 17.75
C SER A 445 0.83 -14.51 16.68
N SER A 446 -0.48 -14.33 16.93
CA SER A 446 -1.39 -13.66 15.98
C SER A 446 -1.04 -12.19 15.73
N GLN A 447 -0.66 -11.46 16.78
CA GLN A 447 -0.33 -10.04 16.70
C GLN A 447 1.05 -9.83 16.07
N TYR A 448 1.97 -10.78 16.26
CA TYR A 448 3.26 -10.76 15.59
C TYR A 448 3.10 -10.95 14.08
N GLU A 449 2.30 -11.93 13.67
CA GLU A 449 2.01 -12.17 12.26
C GLU A 449 1.31 -10.97 11.60
N GLU A 450 0.33 -10.36 12.28
CA GLU A 450 -0.33 -9.14 11.80
C GLU A 450 0.65 -7.98 11.62
N ALA A 451 1.55 -7.76 12.59
CA ALA A 451 2.60 -6.74 12.48
C ALA A 451 3.56 -7.01 11.30
N ILE A 452 3.96 -8.27 11.09
CA ILE A 452 4.78 -8.68 9.95
C ILE A 452 4.06 -8.36 8.63
N GLN A 453 2.77 -8.69 8.48
CA GLN A 453 2.02 -8.39 7.25
C GLN A 453 1.94 -6.88 6.97
N HIS A 454 1.70 -6.06 8.00
CA HIS A 454 1.66 -4.61 7.82
C HIS A 454 3.03 -4.00 7.47
N VAL A 455 4.10 -4.48 8.09
CA VAL A 455 5.47 -4.05 7.75
C VAL A 455 5.87 -4.54 6.36
N ARG A 456 5.50 -5.76 5.98
CA ARG A 456 5.72 -6.31 4.63
C ARG A 456 5.01 -5.47 3.56
N ARG A 457 3.76 -5.04 3.82
CA ARG A 457 3.03 -4.11 2.94
C ARG A 457 3.70 -2.74 2.84
N LEU A 458 4.25 -2.22 3.95
CA LEU A 458 5.00 -0.96 3.93
C LEU A 458 6.28 -1.10 3.10
N MET A 459 7.06 -2.16 3.30
CA MET A 459 8.27 -2.44 2.52
C MET A 459 7.97 -2.60 1.03
N ALA A 460 6.86 -3.27 0.69
CA ALA A 460 6.38 -3.35 -0.69
C ALA A 460 6.07 -1.97 -1.26
N THR A 461 5.42 -1.11 -0.48
CA THR A 461 5.10 0.27 -0.89
C THR A 461 6.37 1.09 -1.12
N GLU A 462 7.37 0.97 -0.26
CA GLU A 462 8.68 1.63 -0.41
C GLU A 462 9.39 1.17 -1.70
N ARG A 463 9.37 -0.14 -1.97
CA ARG A 463 9.96 -0.69 -3.20
C ARG A 463 9.22 -0.24 -4.46
N VAL A 464 7.88 -0.18 -4.45
CA VAL A 464 7.11 0.34 -5.58
C VAL A 464 7.44 1.81 -5.84
N GLU A 465 7.59 2.62 -4.80
CA GLU A 465 8.01 4.03 -4.96
C GLU A 465 9.39 4.16 -5.63
N GLU A 466 10.31 3.25 -5.32
CA GLU A 466 11.63 3.21 -5.96
C GLU A 466 11.58 2.73 -7.41
N GLU A 467 10.63 1.85 -7.77
CA GLU A 467 10.46 1.31 -9.13
C GLU A 467 9.79 2.32 -10.07
N LEU A 468 8.82 3.10 -9.59
CA LEU A 468 8.07 4.09 -10.38
C LEU A 468 8.93 5.35 -10.65
N LYS A 469 9.66 5.33 -11.76
CA LYS A 469 10.55 6.43 -12.19
C LYS A 469 10.13 7.08 -13.50
N ASP A 470 9.26 6.45 -14.28
CA ASP A 470 8.91 6.94 -15.61
C ASP A 470 7.90 8.09 -15.55
N PRO A 471 7.95 9.04 -16.51
CA PRO A 471 6.99 10.15 -16.58
C PRO A 471 5.52 9.69 -16.62
N ASP A 472 5.26 8.52 -17.21
CA ASP A 472 3.94 7.92 -17.33
C ASP A 472 3.39 7.40 -15.98
N ASP A 473 4.26 7.19 -14.98
CA ASP A 473 3.89 6.70 -13.65
C ASP A 473 3.43 7.81 -12.68
N LYS A 474 3.43 9.07 -13.12
CA LYS A 474 3.22 10.23 -12.24
C LYS A 474 1.95 10.12 -11.38
N GLN A 475 0.85 9.65 -11.95
CA GLN A 475 -0.41 9.48 -11.22
C GLN A 475 -0.32 8.38 -10.15
N ALA A 476 0.29 7.24 -10.48
CA ALA A 476 0.51 6.15 -9.53
C ALA A 476 1.42 6.60 -8.38
N LEU A 477 2.49 7.34 -8.70
CA LEU A 477 3.39 7.92 -7.71
C LEU A 477 2.68 8.93 -6.79
N ASP A 478 1.83 9.80 -7.34
CA ASP A 478 1.05 10.77 -6.55
C ASP A 478 0.04 10.06 -5.63
N GLN A 479 -0.60 8.98 -6.08
CA GLN A 479 -1.46 8.16 -5.24
C GLN A 479 -0.65 7.45 -4.14
N LEU A 480 0.52 6.90 -4.47
CA LEU A 480 1.41 6.23 -3.52
C LEU A 480 1.86 7.20 -2.40
N LYS A 481 2.24 8.42 -2.76
CA LYS A 481 2.59 9.48 -1.79
C LYS A 481 1.46 9.84 -0.83
N ARG A 482 0.19 9.68 -1.24
CA ARG A 482 -0.98 9.90 -0.37
C ARG A 482 -1.22 8.72 0.59
N ILE A 483 -1.03 7.49 0.16
CA ILE A 483 -1.34 6.29 0.97
C ILE A 483 -0.17 5.85 1.86
N LYS A 484 1.08 6.06 1.43
CA LYS A 484 2.29 5.62 2.16
C LYS A 484 2.33 6.12 3.61
N PRO A 485 2.02 7.39 3.93
CA PRO A 485 2.01 7.87 5.32
C PRO A 485 1.03 7.10 6.20
N GLU A 486 -0.16 6.79 5.70
CA GLU A 486 -1.17 6.02 6.43
C GLU A 486 -0.74 4.57 6.62
N LEU A 487 -0.14 3.93 5.60
CA LEU A 487 0.43 2.58 5.73
C LEU A 487 1.58 2.54 6.74
N ALA A 488 2.48 3.53 6.72
CA ALA A 488 3.58 3.64 7.66
C ALA A 488 3.07 3.84 9.10
N LYS A 489 2.06 4.68 9.29
CA LYS A 489 1.40 4.89 10.58
C LYS A 489 0.78 3.59 11.10
N ARG A 490 0.01 2.88 10.25
CA ARG A 490 -0.61 1.59 10.60
C ARG A 490 0.42 0.53 10.95
N ALA A 491 1.47 0.37 10.14
CA ALA A 491 2.56 -0.57 10.42
C ALA A 491 3.21 -0.29 11.77
N LYS A 492 3.50 0.99 12.07
CA LYS A 492 4.08 1.38 13.35
C LYS A 492 3.16 1.06 14.54
N ILE A 493 1.87 1.35 14.43
CA ILE A 493 0.88 1.01 15.46
C ILE A 493 0.86 -0.50 15.71
N GLN A 494 0.82 -1.30 14.66
CA GLN A 494 0.73 -2.75 14.77
C GLN A 494 2.01 -3.37 15.34
N VAL A 495 3.18 -2.83 14.99
CA VAL A 495 4.45 -3.21 15.64
C VAL A 495 4.42 -2.97 17.15
N HIS A 496 3.87 -1.84 17.59
CA HIS A 496 3.77 -1.56 19.03
C HIS A 496 2.76 -2.49 19.72
N ARG A 497 1.57 -2.68 19.11
CA ARG A 497 0.53 -3.60 19.59
C ARG A 497 1.00 -5.05 19.67
N ALA A 498 1.91 -5.45 18.78
CA ALA A 498 2.46 -6.78 18.79
C ALA A 498 3.06 -7.15 20.15
N MET A 499 3.75 -6.22 20.81
CA MET A 499 4.46 -6.45 22.07
C MET A 499 3.53 -6.44 23.29
N ASN A 500 2.51 -7.30 23.28
CA ASN A 500 1.39 -7.32 24.23
C ASN A 500 1.52 -8.32 25.38
N GLN A 501 2.56 -9.15 25.45
CA GLN A 501 2.75 -10.13 26.52
C GLN A 501 3.88 -9.69 27.46
N LEU A 502 3.58 -9.66 28.76
CA LEU A 502 4.56 -9.49 29.83
C LEU A 502 4.77 -10.83 30.53
N VAL A 503 6.02 -11.28 30.64
CA VAL A 503 6.40 -12.54 31.30
C VAL A 503 7.28 -12.25 32.51
N LEU A 504 6.87 -12.75 33.68
CA LEU A 504 7.61 -12.69 34.94
C LEU A 504 8.05 -14.09 35.37
N SER A 505 8.91 -14.15 36.38
CA SER A 505 9.32 -15.41 37.01
C SER A 505 8.13 -16.17 37.61
N GLY A 506 8.26 -17.50 37.67
CA GLY A 506 7.18 -18.39 38.12
C GLY A 506 6.07 -18.62 37.09
N ASP A 507 6.38 -18.50 35.79
CA ASP A 507 5.45 -18.68 34.66
C ASP A 507 4.22 -17.76 34.69
N ARG A 508 4.40 -16.54 35.21
CA ARG A 508 3.34 -15.53 35.29
C ARG A 508 3.34 -14.70 34.01
N VAL A 509 2.27 -14.82 33.22
CA VAL A 509 2.08 -14.08 31.97
C VAL A 509 0.91 -13.11 32.10
N PHE A 510 1.09 -11.87 31.64
CA PHE A 510 0.09 -10.81 31.68
C PHE A 510 -0.09 -10.19 30.30
N ASN A 511 -1.34 -9.87 29.95
CA ASN A 511 -1.63 -9.07 28.77
C ASN A 511 -1.42 -7.59 29.10
N LEU A 512 -0.59 -6.93 28.29
CA LEU A 512 -0.40 -5.50 28.33
C LEU A 512 -1.58 -4.82 27.62
N PRO A 513 -2.27 -3.88 28.30
CA PRO A 513 -3.39 -3.17 27.71
C PRO A 513 -2.90 -2.20 26.63
N GLU A 514 -3.74 -1.97 25.62
CA GLU A 514 -3.37 -1.29 24.38
C GLU A 514 -2.93 0.17 24.60
N GLU A 515 -3.50 0.85 25.58
CA GLU A 515 -3.26 2.26 25.91
C GLU A 515 -1.81 2.54 26.34
N LEU A 516 -1.06 1.48 26.68
CA LEU A 516 0.36 1.58 27.01
C LEU A 516 1.28 1.39 25.80
N LEU A 517 0.79 0.69 24.78
CA LEU A 517 1.53 0.34 23.58
C LEU A 517 1.31 1.42 22.50
N VAL A 518 0.11 1.98 22.44
CA VAL A 518 -0.33 2.94 21.44
C VAL A 518 -0.90 4.17 22.15
N PRO A 519 -0.56 5.40 21.72
CA PRO A 519 -1.14 6.60 22.33
C PRO A 519 -2.61 6.76 21.94
N ASP A 520 -3.40 7.39 22.81
CA ASP A 520 -4.80 7.77 22.54
C ASP A 520 -4.92 8.57 21.23
N GLU A 521 -6.08 8.44 20.57
CA GLU A 521 -6.40 9.16 19.33
C GLU A 521 -6.17 10.68 19.50
N GLY A 522 -5.23 11.23 18.73
CA GLY A 522 -4.88 12.66 18.74
C GLY A 522 -3.48 12.99 19.28
N ARG A 523 -2.78 12.05 19.94
CA ARG A 523 -1.36 12.22 20.31
C ARG A 523 -0.43 11.66 19.25
N ALA A 524 0.67 12.35 18.98
CA ALA A 524 1.67 11.88 18.01
C ALA A 524 2.31 10.57 18.50
N LEU A 525 2.46 9.58 17.60
CA LEU A 525 3.14 8.30 17.87
C LEU A 525 4.58 8.42 18.39
N GLY A 526 5.23 9.58 18.22
CA GLY A 526 6.55 9.87 18.80
C GLY A 526 6.55 10.21 20.30
N SER A 527 5.37 10.35 20.92
CA SER A 527 5.23 10.70 22.34
C SER A 527 5.19 9.50 23.29
N VAL A 528 5.03 8.28 22.77
CA VAL A 528 5.03 7.07 23.61
C VAL A 528 6.44 6.62 23.88
N GLN A 529 6.90 6.83 25.11
CA GLN A 529 8.11 6.22 25.65
C GLN A 529 7.77 4.80 26.11
N GLY A 530 8.04 3.79 25.28
CA GLY A 530 7.63 2.40 25.53
C GLY A 530 8.10 1.88 26.90
N GLN A 531 9.35 2.18 27.30
CA GLN A 531 9.86 1.83 28.63
C GLN A 531 9.08 2.49 29.78
N ALA A 532 8.67 3.76 29.63
CA ALA A 532 7.93 4.49 30.65
C ALA A 532 6.47 4.00 30.76
N GLY A 533 5.87 3.57 29.64
CA GLY A 533 4.58 2.87 29.65
C GLY A 533 4.65 1.56 30.44
N LEU A 534 5.66 0.73 30.13
CA LEU A 534 5.90 -0.52 30.86
C LEU A 534 6.14 -0.31 32.35
N GLN A 535 6.99 0.65 32.72
CA GLN A 535 7.27 0.93 34.14
C GLN A 535 6.01 1.37 34.89
N ARG A 536 5.19 2.24 34.28
CA ARG A 536 3.91 2.66 34.87
C ARG A 536 2.98 1.48 35.12
N TYR A 537 2.84 0.57 34.15
CA TYR A 537 2.00 -0.63 34.29
C TYR A 537 2.50 -1.55 35.40
N LEU A 538 3.80 -1.82 35.44
CA LEU A 538 4.39 -2.68 36.47
C LEU A 538 4.11 -2.13 37.87
N VAL A 539 4.20 -0.81 38.06
CA VAL A 539 3.88 -0.15 39.34
C VAL A 539 2.38 -0.19 39.64
N GLU A 540 1.52 0.12 38.66
CA GLU A 540 0.06 0.15 38.83
C GLU A 540 -0.51 -1.23 39.19
N LYS A 541 -0.04 -2.28 38.51
CA LYS A 541 -0.44 -3.67 38.76
C LYS A 541 0.25 -4.29 39.98
N LYS A 542 1.04 -3.53 40.73
CA LYS A 542 1.81 -4.01 41.89
C LYS A 542 2.68 -5.23 41.54
N LEU A 543 3.34 -5.15 40.39
CA LEU A 543 4.30 -6.13 39.88
C LEU A 543 5.75 -5.67 40.09
N LEU A 544 5.96 -4.38 40.34
CA LEU A 544 7.24 -3.75 40.65
C LEU A 544 7.08 -2.88 41.90
N TYR A 545 7.96 -3.09 42.89
CA TYR A 545 8.06 -2.20 44.03
C TYR A 545 8.56 -0.82 43.60
N ARG A 546 8.10 0.21 44.30
CA ARG A 546 8.68 1.56 44.22
C ARG A 546 9.94 1.61 45.08
N ASP A 547 10.83 2.56 44.77
CA ASP A 547 12.07 2.73 45.54
C ASP A 547 11.85 3.00 47.03
N GLU A 548 10.72 3.64 47.38
CA GLU A 548 10.35 3.99 48.75
C GLU A 548 9.48 2.93 49.42
N ASP A 549 9.09 1.88 48.69
CA ASP A 549 8.39 0.75 49.28
C ASP A 549 9.34 -0.04 50.20
N ARG A 550 8.74 -0.84 51.06
CA ARG A 550 9.47 -1.66 52.04
C ARG A 550 8.72 -2.95 52.30
N LEU A 551 9.46 -4.02 52.54
CA LEU A 551 8.85 -5.25 53.03
C LEU A 551 8.37 -5.09 54.47
N ASP A 552 7.31 -5.81 54.81
CA ASP A 552 6.91 -5.99 56.20
C ASP A 552 8.08 -6.58 57.01
N ALA A 553 8.29 -6.08 58.24
CA ALA A 553 9.46 -6.44 59.04
C ALA A 553 9.47 -7.92 59.46
N LEU A 554 8.30 -8.56 59.61
CA LEU A 554 8.20 -10.01 59.89
C LEU A 554 8.48 -10.83 58.63
N LEU A 555 7.97 -10.39 57.48
CA LEU A 555 8.30 -11.03 56.21
C LEU A 555 9.81 -10.93 55.92
N PHE A 556 10.40 -9.75 56.11
CA PHE A 556 11.82 -9.52 55.91
C PHE A 556 12.69 -10.41 56.81
N THR A 557 12.37 -10.50 58.11
CA THR A 557 13.13 -11.37 59.04
C THR A 557 13.02 -12.85 58.69
N ARG A 558 11.86 -13.31 58.21
CA ARG A 558 11.70 -14.66 57.68
C ARG A 558 12.60 -14.89 56.46
N LEU A 559 12.61 -13.96 55.51
CA LEU A 559 13.45 -14.06 54.32
C LEU A 559 14.94 -14.02 54.63
N LEU A 560 15.33 -13.20 55.62
CA LEU A 560 16.71 -13.03 56.09
C LEU A 560 17.34 -14.36 56.53
N SER A 561 16.58 -15.24 57.17
CA SER A 561 17.06 -16.57 57.60
C SER A 561 17.48 -17.49 56.44
N GLY A 562 17.02 -17.20 55.21
CA GLY A 562 17.42 -17.94 54.00
C GLY A 562 18.58 -17.33 53.24
N ALA A 563 19.16 -16.22 53.71
CA ALA A 563 20.35 -15.62 53.09
C ALA A 563 21.61 -16.42 53.45
N THR A 564 22.67 -16.29 52.64
CA THR A 564 23.96 -16.94 52.93
C THR A 564 24.63 -16.25 54.13
N PRO A 565 24.92 -16.95 55.24
CA PRO A 565 25.56 -16.35 56.41
C PRO A 565 26.96 -15.81 56.09
N ALA A 566 27.35 -14.74 56.77
CA ALA A 566 28.70 -14.21 56.77
C ALA A 566 29.64 -15.19 57.48
N GLY A 567 30.81 -15.44 56.89
CA GLY A 567 31.77 -16.42 57.39
C GLY A 567 32.16 -16.16 58.85
N GLY A 568 32.02 -17.17 59.71
CA GLY A 568 32.44 -17.12 61.11
C GLY A 568 31.47 -16.43 62.08
N LEU A 569 30.33 -15.91 61.62
CA LEU A 569 29.31 -15.28 62.48
C LEU A 569 27.94 -15.96 62.31
N PRO A 570 27.41 -16.63 63.33
CA PRO A 570 26.10 -17.26 63.24
C PRO A 570 24.99 -16.20 63.07
N GLU A 571 24.01 -16.53 62.23
CA GLU A 571 22.79 -15.73 61.97
C GLU A 571 23.05 -14.27 61.56
N THR A 572 24.20 -14.05 60.94
CA THR A 572 24.64 -12.73 60.47
C THR A 572 24.82 -12.78 58.96
N TYR A 573 24.34 -11.76 58.26
CA TYR A 573 24.31 -11.73 56.80
C TYR A 573 24.88 -10.40 56.31
N SER A 574 25.67 -10.40 55.24
CA SER A 574 26.07 -9.13 54.62
C SER A 574 24.88 -8.48 53.92
N SER A 575 24.87 -7.16 53.79
CA SER A 575 23.80 -6.45 53.06
C SER A 575 23.78 -6.86 51.58
N LEU A 576 24.91 -7.30 51.01
CA LEU A 576 24.95 -7.95 49.70
C LEU A 576 24.23 -9.31 49.69
N ALA A 577 24.47 -10.19 50.67
CA ALA A 577 23.76 -11.47 50.77
C ALA A 577 22.26 -11.28 51.00
N VAL A 578 21.87 -10.22 51.73
CA VAL A 578 20.47 -9.79 51.86
C VAL A 578 19.90 -9.40 50.50
N LYS A 579 20.63 -8.60 49.72
CA LYS A 579 20.24 -8.22 48.35
C LYS A 579 20.00 -9.46 47.48
N GLU A 580 20.98 -10.36 47.38
CA GLU A 580 20.87 -11.62 46.62
C GLU A 580 19.68 -12.46 47.09
N ARG A 581 19.43 -12.50 48.41
CA ARG A 581 18.28 -13.22 48.96
C ARG A 581 16.94 -12.62 48.53
N LEU A 582 16.81 -11.29 48.53
CA LEU A 582 15.59 -10.63 48.08
C LEU A 582 15.37 -10.83 46.57
N TYR A 583 16.43 -10.79 45.77
CA TYR A 583 16.34 -11.05 44.32
C TYR A 583 16.00 -12.51 43.99
N SER A 584 16.33 -13.47 44.87
CA SER A 584 16.04 -14.90 44.70
C SER A 584 14.76 -15.41 45.37
N ALA A 585 14.14 -14.60 46.24
CA ALA A 585 12.98 -15.02 47.02
C ALA A 585 11.76 -15.31 46.11
N PRO A 586 11.01 -16.39 46.37
CA PRO A 586 9.74 -16.62 45.69
C PRO A 586 8.69 -15.58 46.12
N ASP A 587 7.68 -15.37 45.28
CA ASP A 587 6.47 -14.58 45.56
C ASP A 587 6.68 -13.09 45.88
N LEU A 588 7.88 -12.55 45.64
CA LEU A 588 8.10 -11.10 45.67
C LEU A 588 7.78 -10.47 44.31
N GLN A 589 7.50 -9.16 44.36
CA GLN A 589 7.42 -8.33 43.16
C GLN A 589 8.84 -8.05 42.62
N LEU A 590 8.92 -7.48 41.41
CA LEU A 590 10.18 -7.01 40.87
C LEU A 590 10.80 -5.95 41.78
N ILE A 591 12.13 -5.97 41.90
CA ILE A 591 12.88 -5.06 42.76
C ILE A 591 13.50 -3.94 41.91
N PRO A 592 13.19 -2.66 42.19
CA PRO A 592 13.64 -1.52 41.38
C PRO A 592 15.15 -1.27 41.48
N GLY A 593 15.75 -1.58 42.64
CA GLY A 593 17.18 -1.42 42.88
C GLY A 593 17.52 -1.34 44.36
N ASP A 594 18.73 -0.87 44.66
CA ASP A 594 19.29 -0.88 46.01
C ASP A 594 18.53 -0.01 47.02
N ARG A 595 17.85 1.04 46.56
CA ARG A 595 17.10 1.94 47.45
C ARG A 595 16.00 1.20 48.21
N PHE A 596 15.22 0.38 47.53
CA PHE A 596 14.21 -0.49 48.15
C PHE A 596 14.80 -1.43 49.23
N ILE A 597 15.98 -1.98 48.96
CA ILE A 597 16.67 -2.88 49.89
C ILE A 597 17.08 -2.13 51.16
N LYS A 598 17.65 -0.93 50.98
CA LYS A 598 18.03 -0.05 52.09
C LYS A 598 16.81 0.35 52.92
N GLU A 599 15.72 0.78 52.28
CA GLU A 599 14.46 1.14 52.96
C GLU A 599 13.89 -0.04 53.75
N THR A 600 13.93 -1.24 53.19
CA THR A 600 13.49 -2.47 53.85
C THR A 600 14.32 -2.78 55.11
N ILE A 601 15.65 -2.70 55.01
CA ILE A 601 16.55 -2.90 56.16
C ILE A 601 16.30 -1.83 57.23
N LEU A 602 16.21 -0.56 56.83
CA LEU A 602 15.93 0.56 57.75
C LEU A 602 14.62 0.39 58.50
N ALA A 603 13.56 0.01 57.78
CA ALA A 603 12.26 -0.25 58.38
C ALA A 603 12.30 -1.39 59.41
N ALA A 604 13.05 -2.46 59.13
CA ALA A 604 13.24 -3.56 60.06
C ALA A 604 14.05 -3.16 61.30
N VAL A 605 15.04 -2.28 61.17
CA VAL A 605 15.78 -1.69 62.31
C VAL A 605 14.83 -0.84 63.17
N GLN A 606 14.04 0.03 62.55
CA GLN A 606 13.07 0.89 63.25
C GLN A 606 11.97 0.07 63.96
N ALA A 607 11.57 -1.05 63.38
CA ALA A 607 10.65 -2.01 63.99
C ALA A 607 11.30 -2.81 65.15
N GLY A 608 12.61 -2.68 65.36
CA GLY A 608 13.37 -3.43 66.39
C GLY A 608 13.51 -4.91 66.08
N LYS A 609 13.47 -5.29 64.80
CA LYS A 609 13.54 -6.69 64.36
C LYS A 609 14.95 -7.12 63.94
N VAL A 610 15.77 -6.18 63.48
CA VAL A 610 17.15 -6.43 63.07
C VAL A 610 18.09 -5.36 63.62
N VAL A 611 19.37 -5.68 63.66
CA VAL A 611 20.48 -4.79 64.01
C VAL A 611 21.44 -4.76 62.83
N VAL A 612 21.92 -3.57 62.48
CA VAL A 612 22.86 -3.37 61.38
C VAL A 612 24.20 -2.91 61.91
N ARG A 613 25.28 -3.55 61.50
CA ARG A 613 26.65 -3.11 61.75
C ARG A 613 27.27 -2.60 60.46
N THR A 614 27.64 -1.32 60.41
CA THR A 614 28.30 -0.73 59.24
C THR A 614 29.79 -1.10 59.18
N ALA A 615 30.42 -0.88 58.03
CA ALA A 615 31.84 -1.16 57.81
C ALA A 615 32.76 -0.47 58.85
N ASP A 616 32.38 0.74 59.28
CA ASP A 616 33.11 1.52 60.31
C ASP A 616 33.00 0.92 61.73
N GLY A 617 32.28 -0.19 61.88
CA GLY A 617 32.11 -0.91 63.14
C GLY A 617 30.96 -0.42 64.03
N ASN A 618 30.21 0.58 63.60
CA ASN A 618 29.05 1.12 64.32
C ASN A 618 27.85 0.19 64.19
N ALA A 619 27.18 -0.10 65.31
CA ALA A 619 26.00 -0.95 65.36
C ALA A 619 24.73 -0.13 65.63
N TYR A 620 23.68 -0.35 64.85
CA TYR A 620 22.43 0.41 64.89
C TYR A 620 21.26 -0.50 65.19
N ASP A 621 20.47 -0.13 66.21
CA ASP A 621 19.21 -0.75 66.57
C ASP A 621 18.08 0.30 66.68
N LYS A 622 16.90 -0.10 67.14
CA LYS A 622 15.77 0.82 67.36
C LYS A 622 16.08 1.96 68.35
N ALA A 623 16.97 1.72 69.31
CA ALA A 623 17.26 2.63 70.42
C ALA A 623 18.44 3.58 70.15
N GLY A 624 19.25 3.34 69.11
CA GLY A 624 20.28 4.29 68.67
C GLY A 624 21.50 3.61 68.05
N CYS A 625 22.65 4.29 68.16
CA CYS A 625 23.93 3.82 67.65
C CYS A 625 24.84 3.42 68.81
N VAL A 626 25.47 2.25 68.73
CA VAL A 626 26.58 1.83 69.58
C VAL A 626 27.86 1.93 68.76
N SER A 627 28.78 2.78 69.20
CA SER A 627 30.04 3.07 68.51
C SER A 627 31.21 3.09 69.49
N GLY A 628 32.43 2.95 68.96
CA GLY A 628 33.67 2.93 69.74
C GLY A 628 34.43 1.62 69.65
N ALA A 629 35.72 1.66 70.01
CA ALA A 629 36.58 0.50 70.04
C ALA A 629 36.11 -0.51 71.11
N PRO A 630 36.38 -1.83 70.96
CA PRO A 630 36.08 -2.81 72.00
C PRO A 630 36.67 -2.39 73.36
N GLY A 631 35.84 -2.29 74.40
CA GLY A 631 36.24 -1.81 75.74
C GLY A 631 35.95 -0.33 76.01
N GLN A 632 35.53 0.44 74.99
CA GLN A 632 35.13 1.86 75.11
C GLN A 632 33.80 2.14 74.39
N ARG A 633 32.96 1.13 74.17
CA ARG A 633 31.72 1.30 73.40
C ARG A 633 30.70 2.12 74.17
N GLN A 634 30.17 3.16 73.53
CA GLN A 634 29.14 4.03 74.07
C GLN A 634 27.90 4.04 73.19
N ARG A 635 26.75 4.23 73.82
CA ARG A 635 25.48 4.39 73.10
C ARG A 635 25.18 5.87 72.93
N THR A 636 24.92 6.28 71.69
CA THR A 636 24.55 7.65 71.33
C THR A 636 23.16 7.68 70.69
N PRO A 637 22.35 8.73 70.95
CA PRO A 637 21.11 8.94 70.22
C PRO A 637 21.42 9.22 68.74
N GLY A 638 21.12 8.28 67.86
CA GLY A 638 21.37 8.41 66.43
C GLY A 638 20.71 7.28 65.65
N ARG A 639 19.97 7.62 64.59
CA ARG A 639 19.31 6.65 63.72
C ARG A 639 20.20 6.30 62.53
N LEU A 640 20.06 5.07 62.04
CA LEU A 640 20.61 4.69 60.74
C LEU A 640 19.82 5.43 59.66
N ASP A 641 20.51 6.01 58.68
CA ASP A 641 19.94 6.67 57.52
C ASP A 641 20.37 5.96 56.22
N LEU A 642 19.75 6.32 55.09
CA LEU A 642 20.03 5.73 53.78
C LEU A 642 21.46 5.98 53.31
N ALA A 643 22.06 7.10 53.70
CA ALA A 643 23.39 7.51 53.28
C ALA A 643 24.47 6.62 53.93
N ARG A 644 24.27 6.25 55.20
CA ARG A 644 25.17 5.38 55.96
C ARG A 644 24.99 3.90 55.66
N LEU A 645 23.81 3.50 55.16
CA LEU A 645 23.55 2.12 54.78
C LEU A 645 24.07 1.83 53.37
N VAL A 646 25.18 1.10 53.28
CA VAL A 646 25.78 0.66 52.01
C VAL A 646 25.48 -0.82 51.76
N VAL A 647 25.10 -1.15 50.53
CA VAL A 647 24.88 -2.55 50.09
C VAL A 647 26.22 -3.12 49.65
N ASN A 648 26.90 -3.86 50.52
CA ASN A 648 28.23 -4.42 50.29
C ASN A 648 28.47 -5.66 51.17
N LYS A 649 29.69 -6.21 51.14
CA LYS A 649 30.07 -7.38 51.94
C LYS A 649 30.34 -7.05 53.41
N ASP A 650 30.69 -5.79 53.71
CA ASP A 650 31.19 -5.37 55.01
C ASP A 650 30.10 -4.85 55.96
N THR A 651 28.97 -4.42 55.41
CA THR A 651 27.80 -4.03 56.19
C THR A 651 27.02 -5.28 56.55
N LEU A 652 26.89 -5.57 57.84
CA LEU A 652 26.27 -6.79 58.34
C LEU A 652 24.89 -6.51 58.93
N VAL A 653 23.97 -7.46 58.75
CA VAL A 653 22.59 -7.44 59.21
C VAL A 653 22.34 -8.73 59.97
N ALA A 654 21.83 -8.64 61.18
CA ALA A 654 21.48 -9.80 62.01
C ALA A 654 20.15 -9.57 62.74
N GLN A 655 19.46 -10.65 63.11
CA GLN A 655 18.22 -10.55 63.88
C GLN A 655 18.51 -10.01 65.29
N ALA A 656 17.63 -9.16 65.82
CA ALA A 656 17.87 -8.46 67.09
C ALA A 656 17.97 -9.36 68.34
N THR A 657 17.55 -10.63 68.23
CA THR A 657 17.55 -11.61 69.33
C THR A 657 18.77 -12.53 69.34
N GLY A 658 19.75 -12.31 68.46
CA GLY A 658 20.93 -13.17 68.34
C GLY A 658 22.07 -12.80 69.28
N LYS A 659 22.89 -13.79 69.69
CA LYS A 659 24.10 -13.56 70.52
C LYS A 659 25.06 -12.57 69.87
N THR A 660 25.22 -12.64 68.55
CA THR A 660 26.06 -11.72 67.78
C THR A 660 25.60 -10.27 67.91
N THR A 661 24.28 -10.02 67.93
CA THR A 661 23.74 -8.67 68.10
C THR A 661 23.87 -8.15 69.53
N GLU A 662 23.81 -9.03 70.54
CA GLU A 662 24.10 -8.65 71.93
C GLU A 662 25.53 -8.15 72.07
N GLU A 663 26.49 -8.82 71.43
CA GLU A 663 27.90 -8.38 71.40
C GLU A 663 28.07 -7.04 70.67
N TRP A 664 27.38 -6.84 69.55
CA TRP A 664 27.42 -5.57 68.81
C TRP A 664 26.85 -4.41 69.63
N LEU A 665 25.79 -4.66 70.39
CA LEU A 665 25.08 -3.65 71.18
C LEU A 665 25.61 -3.49 72.61
N LYS A 666 26.64 -4.24 72.99
CA LYS A 666 27.29 -4.15 74.30
C LYS A 666 27.90 -2.76 74.51
N VAL A 667 27.50 -2.11 75.59
CA VAL A 667 28.03 -0.83 76.07
C VAL A 667 28.97 -1.11 77.25
N ASP A 668 30.16 -0.53 77.21
CA ASP A 668 31.15 -0.72 78.26
C ASP A 668 30.88 0.24 79.44
N LYS A 669 30.92 -0.27 80.68
CA LYS A 669 30.81 0.57 81.88
C LYS A 669 32.15 1.29 82.10
N ILE A 670 32.19 2.57 81.81
CA ILE A 670 33.37 3.40 82.08
C ILE A 670 33.39 3.74 83.58
N THR A 671 34.20 3.05 84.37
CA THR A 671 34.49 3.41 85.78
C THR A 671 35.77 4.24 85.84
N GLY A 672 35.62 5.57 85.90
CA GLY A 672 36.69 6.53 86.16
C GLY A 672 36.22 7.98 85.97
N PRO A 673 36.73 8.98 86.73
CA PRO A 673 36.23 10.35 86.70
C PRO A 673 36.56 11.02 85.36
N HIS A 674 35.55 11.67 84.79
CA HIS A 674 35.64 12.47 83.57
C HIS A 674 36.71 13.56 83.68
N PRO A 675 37.60 13.75 82.69
CA PRO A 675 38.11 15.07 82.39
C PRO A 675 36.93 15.94 81.91
N PRO A 676 36.85 17.22 82.29
CA PRO A 676 35.79 18.10 81.80
C PRO A 676 35.85 18.16 80.27
N PRO A 677 34.70 18.24 79.59
CA PRO A 677 34.68 18.34 78.14
C PRO A 677 35.46 19.59 77.73
N PRO A 678 36.31 19.54 76.69
CA PRO A 678 36.85 20.75 76.11
C PRO A 678 35.68 21.66 75.74
N PRO A 679 35.80 23.00 75.91
CA PRO A 679 34.75 23.92 75.52
C PRO A 679 34.37 23.63 74.06
N PRO A 680 33.07 23.75 73.72
CA PRO A 680 32.65 23.52 72.35
C PRO A 680 33.51 24.39 71.43
N PRO A 681 34.07 23.86 70.33
CA PRO A 681 34.68 24.72 69.35
C PRO A 681 33.65 25.80 69.00
N PRO A 682 34.05 27.08 68.93
CA PRO A 682 33.12 28.15 68.57
C PRO A 682 32.39 27.69 67.31
N PRO A 683 31.06 27.90 67.20
CA PRO A 683 30.31 27.46 66.04
C PRO A 683 31.09 27.91 64.82
N ALA A 684 31.58 26.95 64.03
CA ALA A 684 32.36 27.26 62.85
C ALA A 684 31.49 28.20 62.03
N ALA A 685 31.87 29.48 61.96
CA ALA A 685 31.08 30.49 61.31
C ALA A 685 30.75 29.96 59.92
N GLU A 686 29.45 29.78 59.65
CA GLU A 686 29.00 29.28 58.36
C GLU A 686 29.54 30.25 57.32
N SER A 687 30.52 29.78 56.56
CA SER A 687 31.19 30.59 55.57
C SER A 687 30.35 30.51 54.32
N VAL A 688 29.65 31.60 54.01
CA VAL A 688 28.87 31.71 52.78
C VAL A 688 29.81 32.18 51.67
N ALA A 689 29.90 31.39 50.60
CA ALA A 689 30.52 31.81 49.35
C ALA A 689 29.42 32.22 48.37
N GLU A 690 29.48 33.44 47.85
CA GLU A 690 28.53 33.94 46.84
C GLU A 690 29.09 33.81 45.41
N ASP A 691 30.37 33.45 45.29
CA ASP A 691 31.08 33.22 44.03
C ASP A 691 31.85 31.88 44.03
N TRP A 692 32.13 31.38 42.84
CA TRP A 692 32.72 30.06 42.63
C TRP A 692 34.17 29.96 43.13
N GLU A 693 34.94 31.03 43.02
CA GLU A 693 36.36 31.04 43.39
C GLU A 693 36.53 30.93 44.91
N THR A 694 35.69 31.66 45.66
CA THR A 694 35.61 31.57 47.11
C THR A 694 35.11 30.18 47.56
N ALA A 695 34.17 29.58 46.83
CA ALA A 695 33.65 28.24 47.14
C ALA A 695 34.72 27.16 46.99
N VAL A 696 35.50 27.17 45.90
CA VAL A 696 36.58 26.21 45.66
C VAL A 696 37.68 26.34 46.72
N ARG A 697 38.05 27.56 47.10
CA ARG A 697 39.03 27.79 48.18
C ARG A 697 38.56 27.24 49.53
N LEU A 698 37.28 27.37 49.86
CA LEU A 698 36.71 26.86 51.11
C LEU A 698 36.54 25.33 51.10
N ALA A 699 36.31 24.72 49.94
CA ALA A 699 36.13 23.27 49.80
C ALA A 699 37.36 22.44 50.22
N GLY A 700 38.57 23.02 50.17
CA GLY A 700 39.80 22.37 50.63
C GLY A 700 39.90 22.22 52.15
N SER A 701 39.04 22.89 52.94
CA SER A 701 39.11 22.90 54.41
C SER A 701 37.76 22.76 55.12
N LYS A 702 36.64 22.87 54.40
CA LYS A 702 35.27 22.82 54.97
C LYS A 702 34.33 22.00 54.09
N SER A 703 33.47 21.22 54.72
CA SER A 703 32.44 20.41 54.04
C SER A 703 31.25 21.28 53.60
N LEU A 704 30.79 21.06 52.37
CA LEU A 704 29.63 21.74 51.79
C LEU A 704 28.34 21.28 52.47
N LYS A 705 27.60 22.19 53.11
CA LYS A 705 26.31 21.89 53.76
C LYS A 705 25.09 22.18 52.87
N ARG A 706 25.14 23.25 52.07
CA ARG A 706 24.04 23.70 51.21
C ARG A 706 24.61 24.44 50.00
N LEU A 707 24.20 24.03 48.80
CA LEU A 707 24.49 24.72 47.55
C LEU A 707 23.18 25.30 47.01
N ARG A 708 23.14 26.61 46.74
CA ARG A 708 22.00 27.26 46.09
C ARG A 708 22.47 27.83 44.76
N LEU A 709 21.96 27.27 43.68
CA LEU A 709 22.22 27.74 42.32
C LEU A 709 21.05 28.62 41.88
N THR A 710 21.32 29.88 41.53
CA THR A 710 20.31 30.84 41.11
C THR A 710 20.46 31.09 39.61
N ILE A 711 19.43 30.75 38.84
CA ILE A 711 19.40 30.97 37.40
C ILE A 711 19.01 32.43 37.13
N LYS A 712 19.86 33.15 36.40
CA LYS A 712 19.62 34.56 36.04
C LYS A 712 18.86 34.73 34.72
N ALA A 713 18.89 33.72 33.83
CA ALA A 713 18.20 33.74 32.55
C ALA A 713 17.56 32.37 32.19
N PRO A 714 16.38 32.31 31.56
CA PRO A 714 15.68 31.05 31.27
C PRO A 714 16.46 30.06 30.39
N ALA A 715 17.35 30.56 29.52
CA ALA A 715 18.15 29.73 28.62
C ALA A 715 19.14 28.79 29.35
N ASP A 716 19.54 29.15 30.56
CA ASP A 716 20.53 28.38 31.35
C ASP A 716 19.89 27.24 32.16
N TYR A 717 18.55 27.15 32.16
CA TYR A 717 17.81 26.15 32.93
C TYR A 717 18.12 24.71 32.49
N ALA A 718 18.22 24.47 31.18
CA ALA A 718 18.49 23.13 30.65
C ALA A 718 19.88 22.61 31.06
N GLY A 719 20.90 23.47 31.08
CA GLY A 719 22.25 23.11 31.52
C GLY A 719 22.32 22.79 33.01
N LEU A 720 21.57 23.52 33.82
CA LEU A 720 21.56 23.32 35.28
C LEU A 720 20.80 22.04 35.67
N VAL A 721 19.70 21.73 34.99
CA VAL A 721 18.94 20.47 35.18
C VAL A 721 19.79 19.24 34.84
N ALA A 722 20.64 19.33 33.81
CA ALA A 722 21.54 18.24 33.43
C ALA A 722 22.62 17.93 34.48
N LEU A 723 22.97 18.90 35.34
CA LEU A 723 24.00 18.75 36.38
C LEU A 723 23.45 18.26 37.72
N LEU A 724 22.13 18.39 37.97
CA LEU A 724 21.49 17.96 39.23
C LEU A 724 21.77 16.49 39.61
N PRO A 725 21.77 15.50 38.69
CA PRO A 725 22.05 14.12 39.04
C PRO A 725 23.48 13.86 39.54
N GLN A 726 24.44 14.71 39.15
CA GLN A 726 25.84 14.59 39.57
C GLN A 726 26.12 15.27 40.92
N LEU A 727 25.24 16.17 41.35
CA LEU A 727 25.40 16.96 42.57
C LEU A 727 24.74 16.32 43.81
N GLY A 728 24.00 15.21 43.62
CA GLY A 728 23.37 14.43 44.69
C GLY A 728 21.94 14.86 44.98
#